data_AF-A0A2D6E6H2-F1
#
_entry.id   AF-A0A2D6E6H2-F1
#
_cell.length_a   1.000
_cell.length_b   1.000
_cell.length_c   1.000
_cell.angle_alpha   90.00
_cell.angle_beta   90.00
_cell.angle_gamma   90.00
#
_symmetry.space_group_name_H-M   'P 1'
#
loop_
_entity.id
_entity.type
_entity.pdbx_description
1 polymer ?
#
loop_
_entity_poly.entity_id
_entity_poly.type
_entity_poly.pdbx_seq_one_letter_code
_entity_poly.pdbx_strand_id
1 'polypeptide(L)'
;MATSSMIVRQKRNLRVLSVSESDNSKILNIFNGPNGRMIEYEFYFNADLRVALDSKSMMIKASVRKTEKNKRVNFLSQGSSKKKKKTEDIIGTLYGRSTDNKNELKRRDKDGLIRRFFIDLSREINNGKIRNAYRLDDRALFGTVAKTKMMTVGEIKRYGGDIILAQREIPRVIDKNSKTFKENYEIAVLNRLDPAQLTFPIADETPADPMKRGTFVKSNMTMGQAILDGAMYQMRAYATGHPEPSGARSTTDGFLKTDRIAVNVTEIDRVRLIKKKIAFSAKEIGMSGRFYISLDLIDLKKKVIRQNLTILINHSQNVEDYYVPRSIVKLKASSSFASPARYLKGTLEKEDKNISRVKIFRRTLYEPGSMYGSKHMQILDHKFSDRIVKHQKELTLHLKKTDIESTGQLKISRALTVGRTGAVYGNFSSSVVAHGPFISYRSNFYTRSTDRGVRIKSTYVCPGVVGFHFMKRDLTTKEKKFKKVIFKSGENIDINEPEFDTITGSETERYVFMCGGKGNIKNPSALDRDVKDGHVYEYRMKLYLKQGVSKFSPNTRIHHHVVPMKTVTVSVSNIAKEVVSHSGGTVRIETSASTGSIAKISFDIEYSIAGNDTSDLLEILSQAGLSDMYDSEIEEVKDSLRSIIAFDVQRYNTFTGETAYLGTASEGTFIDDGTSTPGPAPSPGQKYKYRLIPILISPSETIQAISSLTNPTQTPSLISPSVLSDPSSLTRIRSTAEAVENISDDESLARSEKITTTVSKNFSVSSLKVGTVQPSNAVPSIGSSMSIGSSIIGRYSTGDSYDFDVSTEHKEIKIVSGQVTYGGHGGAIVRWNIASDSNNPVDDLDYFIVIAKKQGKKYIAGNCHAGMSGPYRFIDFTNKEFVGTIEYYILPIRLDGTLLSEEKVGTIIQRSKKKKFRRSL
;
A
#
# COMPACT_ATOMS: atom_id res chain seq x y z
N MET A 1 -5.94 59.50 41.15
CA MET A 1 -5.91 58.44 40.11
C MET A 1 -5.17 57.24 40.66
N ALA A 2 -5.90 56.19 41.04
CA ALA A 2 -5.33 54.98 41.66
C ALA A 2 -5.02 53.93 40.57
N THR A 3 -3.74 53.66 40.33
CA THR A 3 -3.29 52.59 39.43
C THR A 3 -3.37 51.25 40.15
N SER A 4 -4.45 50.51 39.90
CA SER A 4 -4.64 49.13 40.33
C SER A 4 -3.64 48.21 39.62
N SER A 5 -2.63 47.71 40.34
CA SER A 5 -1.71 46.70 39.86
C SER A 5 -2.39 45.34 39.84
N MET A 6 -2.98 45.00 38.69
CA MET A 6 -3.63 43.72 38.46
C MET A 6 -2.58 42.59 38.42
N ILE A 7 -2.29 42.00 39.58
CA ILE A 7 -1.46 40.78 39.70
C ILE A 7 -2.28 39.61 39.13
N VAL A 8 -2.15 39.36 37.83
CA VAL A 8 -2.64 38.14 37.19
C VAL A 8 -1.80 36.96 37.70
N ARG A 9 -2.19 36.40 38.85
CA ARG A 9 -1.73 35.07 39.30
C ARG A 9 -2.34 34.03 38.36
N GLN A 10 -1.70 33.81 37.21
CA GLN A 10 -1.98 32.65 36.37
C GLN A 10 -1.65 31.40 37.21
N LYS A 11 -2.66 30.78 37.86
CA LYS A 11 -2.57 29.46 38.49
C LYS A 11 -2.34 28.43 37.38
N ARG A 12 -1.14 28.37 36.82
CA ARG A 12 -0.72 27.25 35.98
C ARG A 12 -0.70 26.04 36.89
N ASN A 13 -1.52 25.02 36.58
CA ASN A 13 -1.43 23.70 37.18
C ASN A 13 -0.09 23.08 36.78
N LEU A 14 0.99 23.51 37.43
CA LEU A 14 2.35 23.09 37.15
C LEU A 14 2.49 21.64 37.61
N ARG A 15 2.47 20.72 36.64
CA ARG A 15 2.74 19.30 36.86
C ARG A 15 4.23 19.11 37.05
N VAL A 16 4.63 18.51 38.17
CA VAL A 16 6.03 18.14 38.42
C VAL A 16 6.45 17.00 37.50
N LEU A 17 5.60 15.98 37.37
CA LEU A 17 5.86 14.81 36.52
C LEU A 17 5.08 14.90 35.22
N SER A 18 5.72 14.58 34.10
CA SER A 18 5.06 14.43 32.81
C SER A 18 5.63 13.24 32.03
N VAL A 19 4.81 12.69 31.13
CA VAL A 19 5.23 11.64 30.18
C VAL A 19 6.29 12.23 29.26
N SER A 20 7.30 11.43 28.89
CA SER A 20 8.25 11.90 27.88
C SER A 20 7.54 12.03 26.54
N GLU A 21 7.88 13.05 25.75
CA GLU A 21 7.42 13.14 24.35
C GLU A 21 8.01 12.01 23.48
N SER A 22 9.08 11.35 23.96
CA SER A 22 9.70 10.18 23.35
C SER A 22 9.21 8.87 23.98
N ASP A 23 9.65 7.73 23.45
CA ASP A 23 9.47 6.41 24.06
C ASP A 23 9.66 6.44 25.58
N ASN A 24 8.68 5.89 26.30
CA ASN A 24 8.63 5.90 27.77
C ASN A 24 9.52 4.85 28.43
N SER A 25 9.94 3.86 27.65
CA SER A 25 10.74 2.73 28.13
C SER A 25 11.53 2.11 27.00
N LYS A 26 12.64 1.47 27.32
CA LYS A 26 13.29 0.51 26.43
C LYS A 26 13.94 -0.61 27.24
N ILE A 27 14.14 -1.76 26.60
CA ILE A 27 14.96 -2.82 27.17
C ILE A 27 16.43 -2.52 26.86
N LEU A 28 17.26 -2.51 27.89
CA LEU A 28 18.71 -2.36 27.77
C LEU A 28 19.40 -3.70 27.54
N ASN A 29 18.97 -4.72 28.29
CA ASN A 29 19.62 -6.02 28.27
C ASN A 29 18.64 -7.12 28.66
N ILE A 30 18.88 -8.33 28.14
CA ILE A 30 18.19 -9.56 28.51
C ILE A 30 19.25 -10.62 28.77
N PHE A 31 19.33 -11.11 30.01
CA PHE A 31 20.36 -12.03 30.46
C PHE A 31 19.76 -13.13 31.36
N ASN A 32 20.49 -14.22 31.59
CA ASN A 32 20.07 -15.26 32.53
C ASN A 32 20.59 -14.90 33.93
N GLY A 33 19.70 -14.79 34.90
CA GLY A 33 20.02 -14.61 36.31
C GLY A 33 19.56 -15.81 37.15
N PRO A 34 19.72 -15.76 38.49
CA PRO A 34 19.40 -16.88 39.38
C PRO A 34 17.91 -17.28 39.32
N ASN A 35 17.02 -16.32 39.04
CA ASN A 35 15.57 -16.55 38.96
C ASN A 35 15.08 -16.77 37.51
N GLY A 36 15.98 -17.17 36.61
CA GLY A 36 15.72 -17.33 35.18
C GLY A 36 16.05 -16.09 34.36
N ARG A 37 15.35 -15.90 33.24
CA ARG A 37 15.63 -14.80 32.30
C ARG A 37 15.25 -13.44 32.92
N MET A 38 16.24 -12.59 33.12
CA MET A 38 16.11 -11.23 33.64
C MET A 38 16.05 -10.23 32.47
N ILE A 39 15.21 -9.20 32.61
CA ILE A 39 15.02 -8.15 31.62
C ILE A 39 15.30 -6.81 32.29
N GLU A 40 16.38 -6.15 31.87
CA GLU A 40 16.75 -4.82 32.34
C GLU A 40 16.06 -3.75 31.48
N TYR A 41 15.17 -3.00 32.11
CA TYR A 41 14.49 -1.86 31.52
C TYR A 41 15.17 -0.54 31.90
N GLU A 42 15.12 0.44 31.00
CA GLU A 42 15.34 1.85 31.29
C GLU A 42 14.04 2.62 31.01
N PHE A 43 13.52 3.28 32.04
CA PHE A 43 12.31 4.09 31.95
C PHE A 43 12.63 5.57 31.92
N TYR A 44 11.80 6.33 31.21
CA TYR A 44 11.96 7.76 30.98
C TYR A 44 10.71 8.50 31.42
N PHE A 45 10.90 9.60 32.13
CA PHE A 45 9.85 10.57 32.41
C PHE A 45 10.48 11.94 32.62
N ASN A 46 9.70 12.99 32.36
CA ASN A 46 10.14 14.36 32.58
C ASN A 46 9.78 14.78 34.01
N ALA A 47 10.71 15.44 34.69
CA ALA A 47 10.51 16.04 36.00
C ALA A 47 10.89 17.52 35.98
N ASP A 48 9.95 18.40 36.33
CA ASP A 48 10.22 19.81 36.60
C ASP A 48 10.83 19.94 38.00
N LEU A 49 12.15 20.10 38.04
CA LEU A 49 12.91 20.13 39.27
C LEU A 49 12.63 21.38 40.12
N ARG A 50 12.22 22.50 39.50
CA ARG A 50 11.89 23.72 40.24
C ARG A 50 10.60 23.55 41.02
N VAL A 51 9.56 23.05 40.35
CA VAL A 51 8.26 22.83 40.98
C VAL A 51 8.37 21.77 42.08
N ALA A 52 9.15 20.71 41.84
CA ALA A 52 9.43 19.69 42.86
C ALA A 52 10.10 20.27 44.12
N LEU A 53 11.04 21.19 43.91
CA LEU A 53 11.81 21.83 44.99
C LEU A 53 10.96 22.82 45.78
N ASP A 54 10.23 23.71 45.09
CA ASP A 54 9.33 24.69 45.70
C ASP A 54 8.19 24.00 46.46
N SER A 55 7.71 22.85 45.95
CA SER A 55 6.68 22.04 46.60
C SER A 55 7.22 21.12 47.71
N LYS A 56 8.53 21.11 47.96
CA LYS A 56 9.22 20.19 48.90
C LYS A 56 8.90 18.72 48.65
N SER A 57 8.65 18.37 47.38
CA SER A 57 8.24 17.03 46.95
C SER A 57 9.34 16.42 46.07
N MET A 58 10.50 16.14 46.67
CA MET A 58 11.68 15.63 45.94
C MET A 58 11.73 14.10 45.84
N MET A 59 10.79 13.39 46.45
CA MET A 59 10.78 11.92 46.46
C MET A 59 9.62 11.37 45.65
N ILE A 60 9.93 10.47 44.71
CA ILE A 60 8.95 9.75 43.92
C ILE A 60 8.95 8.29 44.37
N LYS A 61 7.78 7.81 44.77
CA LYS A 61 7.53 6.38 44.99
C LYS A 61 7.07 5.76 43.67
N ALA A 62 7.94 5.00 43.05
CA ALA A 62 7.66 4.30 41.82
C ALA A 62 7.20 2.86 42.12
N SER A 63 6.10 2.45 41.49
CA SER A 63 5.53 1.11 41.61
C SER A 63 5.32 0.52 40.22
N VAL A 64 5.90 -0.65 39.97
CA VAL A 64 5.72 -1.42 38.74
C VAL A 64 4.63 -2.43 38.99
N ARG A 65 3.59 -2.46 38.15
CA ARG A 65 2.39 -3.27 38.35
C ARG A 65 1.97 -4.01 37.08
N LYS A 66 1.45 -5.22 37.21
CA LYS A 66 0.81 -5.97 36.11
C LYS A 66 -0.48 -5.30 35.65
N THR A 67 -1.28 -4.85 36.60
CA THR A 67 -2.59 -4.21 36.40
C THR A 67 -2.53 -2.72 36.71
N GLU A 68 -3.43 -1.94 36.12
CA GLU A 68 -3.52 -0.52 36.45
C GLU A 68 -3.94 -0.37 37.92
N LYS A 69 -3.32 0.59 38.62
CA LYS A 69 -3.67 0.88 40.02
C LYS A 69 -5.09 1.42 40.08
N ASN A 70 -6.04 0.61 40.54
CA ASN A 70 -7.41 1.06 40.80
C ASN A 70 -7.40 2.24 41.79
N LYS A 71 -7.69 3.44 41.30
CA LYS A 71 -7.58 4.70 42.07
C LYS A 71 -8.72 4.88 43.06
N ARG A 72 -9.86 4.22 42.83
CA ARG A 72 -11.05 4.32 43.68
C ARG A 72 -11.34 2.97 44.30
N VAL A 73 -11.37 2.95 45.62
CA VAL A 73 -12.16 1.95 46.33
C VAL A 73 -13.55 2.56 46.37
N ASN A 74 -14.48 1.97 45.61
CA ASN A 74 -15.88 2.33 45.73
C ASN A 74 -16.36 1.77 47.06
N PHE A 75 -16.15 2.52 48.15
CA PHE A 75 -16.63 2.14 49.49
C PHE A 75 -18.15 1.94 49.52
N LEU A 76 -18.86 2.47 48.51
CA LEU A 76 -20.31 2.39 48.36
C LEU A 76 -20.81 1.37 47.32
N SER A 77 -19.95 0.77 46.47
CA SER A 77 -20.45 -0.10 45.37
C SER A 77 -20.83 -1.51 45.80
N GLN A 78 -20.51 -1.94 47.03
CA GLN A 78 -21.07 -3.18 47.58
C GLN A 78 -22.53 -3.02 48.06
N GLY A 79 -23.10 -1.81 47.97
CA GLY A 79 -24.48 -1.50 48.37
C GLY A 79 -25.53 -1.58 47.26
N SER A 80 -25.19 -1.95 46.02
CA SER A 80 -26.15 -1.95 44.90
C SER A 80 -26.97 -3.24 44.74
N SER A 81 -26.87 -4.20 45.65
CA SER A 81 -27.87 -5.28 45.69
C SER A 81 -29.16 -4.68 46.25
N LYS A 82 -30.27 -4.81 45.49
CA LYS A 82 -31.58 -4.16 45.72
C LYS A 82 -32.27 -4.45 47.08
N LYS A 83 -31.61 -5.09 48.04
CA LYS A 83 -32.16 -5.29 49.39
C LYS A 83 -31.86 -4.06 50.25
N LYS A 84 -32.92 -3.32 50.63
CA LYS A 84 -32.89 -2.21 51.61
C LYS A 84 -32.06 -2.62 52.83
N LYS A 85 -30.81 -2.16 52.90
CA LYS A 85 -29.98 -2.31 54.09
C LYS A 85 -30.35 -1.22 55.09
N LYS A 86 -30.48 -1.61 56.35
CA LYS A 86 -30.71 -0.70 57.49
C LYS A 86 -29.59 0.35 57.54
N THR A 87 -29.92 1.58 57.92
CA THR A 87 -29.02 2.74 58.03
C THR A 87 -27.77 2.45 58.89
N GLU A 88 -27.89 1.51 59.83
CA GLU A 88 -26.82 0.98 60.69
C GLU A 88 -25.65 0.36 59.89
N ASP A 89 -25.93 -0.26 58.73
CA ASP A 89 -24.92 -0.92 57.90
C ASP A 89 -24.05 0.09 57.13
N ILE A 90 -24.60 1.27 56.83
CA ILE A 90 -23.90 2.42 56.21
C ILE A 90 -23.00 3.11 57.23
N ILE A 91 -23.50 3.29 58.46
CA ILE A 91 -22.71 3.85 59.57
C ILE A 91 -21.59 2.87 59.96
N GLY A 92 -21.86 1.56 59.98
CA GLY A 92 -20.85 0.52 60.21
C GLY A 92 -19.76 0.47 59.12
N THR A 93 -20.09 0.78 57.87
CA THR A 93 -19.09 0.91 56.79
C THR A 93 -18.30 2.21 56.85
N LEU A 94 -18.88 3.31 57.32
CA LEU A 94 -18.21 4.60 57.50
C LEU A 94 -17.29 4.63 58.73
N TYR A 95 -17.70 4.01 59.85
CA TYR A 95 -17.01 4.16 61.14
C TYR A 95 -16.43 2.84 61.69
N GLY A 96 -17.01 1.68 61.40
CA GLY A 96 -16.61 0.38 61.97
C GLY A 96 -15.59 -0.42 61.16
N ARG A 97 -15.49 -0.23 59.84
CA ARG A 97 -14.63 -1.06 58.94
C ARG A 97 -13.28 -0.43 58.59
N SER A 98 -12.73 0.46 59.42
CA SER A 98 -11.44 1.12 59.17
C SER A 98 -10.30 0.13 58.93
N THR A 99 -10.24 -0.95 59.71
CA THR A 99 -9.24 -2.03 59.60
C THR A 99 -9.43 -2.86 58.34
N ASP A 100 -10.66 -3.28 58.03
CA ASP A 100 -10.97 -4.06 56.82
C ASP A 100 -10.72 -3.25 55.56
N ASN A 101 -11.15 -1.98 55.53
CA ASN A 101 -10.88 -1.06 54.42
C ASN A 101 -9.37 -0.82 54.25
N LYS A 102 -8.61 -0.67 55.34
CA LYS A 102 -7.14 -0.59 55.30
C LYS A 102 -6.52 -1.89 54.78
N ASN A 103 -7.03 -3.04 55.19
CA ASN A 103 -6.55 -4.35 54.74
C ASN A 103 -6.89 -4.60 53.27
N GLU A 104 -8.07 -4.19 52.81
CA GLU A 104 -8.47 -4.25 51.41
C GLU A 104 -7.64 -3.29 50.56
N LEU A 105 -7.41 -2.05 51.02
CA LEU A 105 -6.51 -1.10 50.39
C LEU A 105 -5.08 -1.66 50.31
N LYS A 106 -4.57 -2.29 51.38
CA LYS A 106 -3.26 -2.97 51.38
C LYS A 106 -3.24 -4.15 50.41
N ARG A 107 -4.31 -4.95 50.35
CA ARG A 107 -4.45 -6.08 49.43
C ARG A 107 -4.45 -5.61 47.98
N ARG A 108 -5.26 -4.60 47.64
CA ARG A 108 -5.29 -3.96 46.30
C ARG A 108 -3.99 -3.22 45.97
N ASP A 109 -3.31 -2.64 46.96
CA ASP A 109 -2.00 -2.02 46.75
C ASP A 109 -0.92 -3.05 46.44
N LYS A 110 -1.00 -4.25 47.03
CA LYS A 110 -0.16 -5.41 46.73
C LYS A 110 -0.58 -6.13 45.45
N ASP A 111 -1.85 -6.11 45.10
CA ASP A 111 -2.38 -6.78 43.93
C ASP A 111 -1.73 -6.22 42.65
N GLY A 112 -1.26 -7.15 41.82
CA GLY A 112 -0.46 -6.86 40.63
C GLY A 112 0.88 -6.16 40.87
N LEU A 113 1.30 -5.86 42.11
CA LEU A 113 2.56 -5.18 42.39
C LEU A 113 3.74 -6.11 42.12
N ILE A 114 4.59 -5.74 41.15
CA ILE A 114 5.82 -6.46 40.84
C ILE A 114 6.95 -5.97 41.74
N ARG A 115 7.18 -4.65 41.73
CA ARG A 115 8.29 -4.04 42.44
C ARG A 115 7.98 -2.60 42.83
N ARG A 116 8.55 -2.17 43.95
CA ARG A 116 8.48 -0.79 44.44
C ARG A 116 9.86 -0.27 44.75
N PHE A 117 10.12 0.98 44.42
CA PHE A 117 11.38 1.66 44.69
C PHE A 117 11.16 3.17 44.78
N PHE A 118 12.14 3.87 45.32
CA PHE A 118 12.10 5.33 45.43
C PHE A 118 13.10 5.96 44.48
N ILE A 119 12.72 7.10 43.91
CA ILE A 119 13.57 7.97 43.10
C ILE A 119 13.67 9.29 43.84
N ASP A 120 14.91 9.69 44.12
CA ASP A 120 15.20 10.95 44.79
C ASP A 120 15.65 11.97 43.74
N LEU A 121 14.79 12.96 43.48
CA LEU A 121 15.05 14.03 42.51
C LEU A 121 16.15 14.98 43.00
N SER A 122 16.48 14.99 44.29
CA SER A 122 17.52 15.89 44.81
C SER A 122 18.90 15.53 44.25
N ARG A 123 19.12 14.27 43.88
CA ARG A 123 20.37 13.79 43.26
C ARG A 123 20.65 14.40 41.90
N GLU A 124 19.62 14.94 41.24
CA GLU A 124 19.80 15.64 39.97
C GLU A 124 20.27 17.09 40.18
N ILE A 125 20.09 17.67 41.37
CA ILE A 125 20.50 19.04 41.67
C ILE A 125 21.76 19.00 42.53
N ASN A 126 22.70 19.92 42.32
CA ASN A 126 23.87 20.02 43.20
C ASN A 126 23.42 20.41 44.62
N ASN A 127 23.80 19.62 45.64
CA ASN A 127 23.42 19.83 47.04
C ASN A 127 23.73 21.25 47.55
N GLY A 128 24.84 21.86 47.14
CA GLY A 128 25.18 23.24 47.50
C GLY A 128 24.19 24.26 46.94
N LYS A 129 23.68 24.01 45.73
CA LYS A 129 22.67 24.85 45.09
C LYS A 129 21.28 24.65 45.71
N ILE A 130 20.93 23.43 46.14
CA ILE A 130 19.66 23.14 46.84
C ILE A 130 19.54 23.98 48.11
N ARG A 131 20.61 24.06 48.92
CA ARG A 131 20.63 24.86 50.16
C ARG A 131 20.33 26.35 49.91
N ASN A 132 20.74 26.85 48.74
CA ASN A 132 20.60 28.24 48.33
C ASN A 132 19.49 28.46 47.29
N ALA A 133 18.62 27.48 47.05
CA ALA A 133 17.68 27.51 45.93
C ALA A 133 16.67 28.66 45.98
N TYR A 134 16.41 29.21 47.17
CA TYR A 134 15.56 30.38 47.35
C TYR A 134 16.23 31.70 46.91
N ARG A 135 17.57 31.73 46.84
CA ARG A 135 18.37 32.90 46.40
C ARG A 135 18.79 32.80 44.93
N LEU A 136 19.00 31.59 44.43
CA LEU A 136 19.47 31.34 43.06
C LEU A 136 18.31 31.42 42.05
N ASP A 137 18.60 31.99 40.89
CA ASP A 137 17.70 31.91 39.73
C ASP A 137 17.76 30.50 39.10
N ASP A 138 16.81 30.19 38.22
CA ASP A 138 16.73 28.86 37.60
C ASP A 138 17.98 28.55 36.77
N ARG A 139 18.61 29.57 36.16
CA ARG A 139 19.86 29.42 35.42
C ARG A 139 21.02 29.01 36.33
N ALA A 140 21.25 29.69 37.46
CA ALA A 140 22.28 29.32 38.41
C ALA A 140 21.97 27.99 39.09
N LEU A 141 20.70 27.71 39.38
CA LEU A 141 20.26 26.51 40.09
C LEU A 141 20.40 25.24 39.20
N PHE A 142 19.83 25.26 38.01
CA PHE A 142 19.76 24.07 37.13
C PHE A 142 20.84 24.05 36.05
N GLY A 143 21.48 25.19 35.77
CA GLY A 143 22.34 25.35 34.61
C GLY A 143 21.55 25.51 33.32
N THR A 144 22.28 25.62 32.21
CA THR A 144 21.72 25.65 30.86
C THR A 144 22.22 24.44 30.08
N VAL A 145 21.35 23.87 29.26
CA VAL A 145 21.69 22.80 28.33
C VAL A 145 21.47 23.31 26.90
N ALA A 146 22.46 23.08 26.03
CA ALA A 146 22.27 23.31 24.61
C ALA A 146 21.43 22.17 24.03
N LYS A 147 20.29 22.49 23.43
CA LYS A 147 19.42 21.56 22.70
C LYS A 147 19.30 22.00 21.26
N THR A 148 19.31 21.04 20.35
CA THR A 148 18.94 21.27 18.96
C THR A 148 17.43 21.42 18.87
N LYS A 149 16.95 22.56 18.40
CA LYS A 149 15.53 22.84 18.16
C LYS A 149 15.33 23.19 16.70
N MET A 150 14.26 22.66 16.10
CA MET A 150 13.82 23.11 14.79
C MET A 150 13.01 24.39 15.00
N MET A 151 13.48 25.51 14.47
CA MET A 151 12.80 26.80 14.55
C MET A 151 12.55 27.32 13.14
N THR A 152 11.42 27.98 12.94
CA THR A 152 11.21 28.72 11.70
C THR A 152 12.10 29.95 11.67
N VAL A 153 12.55 30.37 10.48
CA VAL A 153 13.33 31.61 10.34
C VAL A 153 12.54 32.81 10.89
N GLY A 154 11.22 32.83 10.72
CA GLY A 154 10.34 33.82 11.34
C GLY A 154 10.37 33.83 12.87
N GLU A 155 10.44 32.67 13.53
CA GLU A 155 10.61 32.58 14.98
C GLU A 155 11.98 33.11 15.41
N ILE A 156 13.05 32.78 14.68
CA ILE A 156 14.41 33.24 15.00
C ILE A 156 14.50 34.77 14.91
N LYS A 157 13.94 35.38 13.85
CA LYS A 157 13.90 36.84 13.69
C LYS A 157 13.11 37.55 14.80
N ARG A 158 12.18 36.87 15.49
CA ARG A 158 11.45 37.43 16.65
C ARG A 158 12.29 37.49 17.93
N TYR A 159 13.36 36.69 18.05
CA TYR A 159 14.27 36.73 19.21
C TYR A 159 15.27 37.91 19.16
N GLY A 160 15.29 38.67 18.08
CA GLY A 160 16.13 39.85 17.85
C GLY A 160 16.28 40.08 16.35
N GLY A 161 16.12 41.31 15.87
CA GLY A 161 16.29 41.64 14.45
C GLY A 161 17.66 41.19 13.96
N ASP A 162 17.67 40.37 12.91
CA ASP A 162 18.86 39.75 12.31
C ASP A 162 19.88 39.19 13.32
N ILE A 163 19.47 38.18 14.09
CA ILE A 163 20.44 37.33 14.78
C ILE A 163 21.40 36.78 13.73
N ILE A 164 22.59 37.38 13.69
CA ILE A 164 23.76 36.85 13.00
C ILE A 164 24.05 35.52 13.69
N LEU A 165 23.63 34.42 13.06
CA LEU A 165 23.99 33.09 13.52
C LEU A 165 25.47 32.94 13.25
N ALA A 166 26.29 33.23 14.26
CA ALA A 166 27.71 33.00 14.15
C ALA A 166 27.92 31.54 13.70
N GLN A 167 28.68 31.38 12.62
CA GLN A 167 28.93 30.07 12.03
C GLN A 167 30.20 29.48 12.59
N ARG A 168 30.18 28.21 12.95
CA ARG A 168 31.42 27.44 13.10
C ARG A 168 31.94 27.05 11.73
N GLU A 169 33.24 27.22 11.52
CA GLU A 169 33.90 26.72 10.32
C GLU A 169 33.71 25.20 10.19
N ILE A 170 33.37 24.74 8.99
CA ILE A 170 33.28 23.31 8.68
C ILE A 170 34.72 22.82 8.47
N PRO A 171 35.27 21.91 9.31
CA PRO A 171 36.71 21.60 9.33
C PRO A 171 37.27 20.94 8.06
N ARG A 172 36.51 20.81 6.96
CA ARG A 172 36.84 19.94 5.82
C ARG A 172 36.43 20.43 4.42
N VAL A 173 35.98 21.67 4.24
CA VAL A 173 35.67 22.19 2.88
C VAL A 173 36.60 23.36 2.58
N ILE A 174 37.58 23.12 1.70
CA ILE A 174 38.73 24.00 1.40
C ILE A 174 38.35 25.22 0.53
N ASP A 175 37.08 25.36 0.12
CA ASP A 175 36.63 26.59 -0.53
C ASP A 175 36.44 27.71 0.49
N LYS A 176 37.45 28.57 0.62
CA LYS A 176 37.42 29.81 1.40
C LYS A 176 36.54 30.92 0.79
N ASN A 177 35.90 30.70 -0.37
CA ASN A 177 35.03 31.70 -0.96
C ASN A 177 33.68 31.73 -0.22
N SER A 178 33.24 32.94 0.14
CA SER A 178 32.13 33.27 1.04
C SER A 178 30.79 32.64 0.64
N LYS A 179 30.56 31.39 1.06
CA LYS A 179 29.26 30.73 0.90
C LYS A 179 28.26 31.28 1.92
N THR A 180 27.02 31.47 1.50
CA THR A 180 25.93 31.97 2.35
C THR A 180 25.60 30.98 3.48
N PHE A 181 24.93 31.44 4.56
CA PHE A 181 24.51 30.56 5.65
C PHE A 181 23.72 29.35 5.15
N LYS A 182 22.84 29.56 4.16
CA LYS A 182 22.07 28.50 3.51
C LYS A 182 22.95 27.47 2.82
N GLU A 183 23.92 27.90 2.03
CA GLU A 183 24.83 26.98 1.33
C GLU A 183 25.67 26.18 2.33
N ASN A 184 26.20 26.81 3.37
CA ASN A 184 26.95 26.12 4.42
C ASN A 184 26.05 25.12 5.19
N TYR A 185 24.80 25.49 5.46
CA TYR A 185 23.81 24.60 6.06
C TYR A 185 23.51 23.40 5.16
N GLU A 186 23.30 23.62 3.86
CA GLU A 186 23.06 22.55 2.89
C GLU A 186 24.29 21.65 2.68
N ILE A 187 25.50 22.22 2.68
CA ILE A 187 26.76 21.48 2.64
C ILE A 187 26.94 20.61 3.88
N ALA A 188 26.63 21.11 5.09
CA ALA A 188 26.70 20.30 6.30
C ALA A 188 25.72 19.11 6.22
N VAL A 189 24.50 19.35 5.74
CA VAL A 189 23.49 18.29 5.52
C VAL A 189 23.98 17.27 4.50
N LEU A 190 24.52 17.70 3.35
CA LEU A 190 25.08 16.83 2.31
C LEU A 190 26.23 15.96 2.83
N ASN A 191 27.06 16.54 3.71
CA ASN A 191 28.18 15.84 4.35
C ASN A 191 27.79 15.03 5.60
N ARG A 192 26.49 14.89 5.90
CA ARG A 192 25.97 14.17 7.08
C ARG A 192 26.48 14.73 8.41
N LEU A 193 26.81 16.02 8.44
CA LEU A 193 27.11 16.76 9.66
C LEU A 193 25.81 17.35 10.21
N ASP A 194 25.65 17.36 11.53
CA ASP A 194 24.47 17.97 12.16
C ASP A 194 24.52 19.49 11.94
N PRO A 195 23.61 20.06 11.14
CA PRO A 195 23.70 21.47 10.75
C PRO A 195 23.44 22.41 11.93
N ALA A 196 22.83 21.94 13.03
CA ALA A 196 22.73 22.73 14.25
C ALA A 196 24.12 23.05 14.84
N GLN A 197 25.13 22.21 14.58
CA GLN A 197 26.51 22.45 15.03
C GLN A 197 27.15 23.66 14.34
N LEU A 198 26.62 24.09 13.18
CA LEU A 198 27.06 25.32 12.55
C LEU A 198 26.65 26.55 13.36
N THR A 199 25.59 26.45 14.16
CA THR A 199 25.06 27.58 14.93
C THR A 199 25.60 27.60 16.36
N PHE A 200 26.00 28.77 16.85
CA PHE A 200 26.19 28.97 18.28
C PHE A 200 24.84 28.90 19.01
N PRO A 201 24.82 28.46 20.28
CA PRO A 201 23.58 28.37 21.04
C PRO A 201 22.94 29.75 21.22
N ILE A 202 21.69 29.90 20.76
CA ILE A 202 20.86 31.07 21.04
C ILE A 202 20.39 30.96 22.50
N ALA A 203 20.58 31.99 23.31
CA ALA A 203 20.03 32.00 24.67
C ALA A 203 18.49 32.08 24.57
N ASP A 204 17.78 31.06 25.06
CA ASP A 204 16.34 31.20 25.27
C ASP A 204 16.16 32.08 26.50
N GLU A 205 16.05 33.40 26.29
CA GLU A 205 15.80 34.38 27.35
C GLU A 205 14.36 34.32 27.87
N THR A 206 13.82 33.12 28.11
CA THR A 206 12.60 33.01 28.90
C THR A 206 12.94 33.53 30.31
N PRO A 207 12.32 34.64 30.78
CA PRO A 207 12.66 35.20 32.07
C PRO A 207 12.35 34.16 33.15
N ALA A 208 13.35 33.89 33.98
CA ALA A 208 13.38 32.81 34.97
C ALA A 208 12.26 32.89 36.03
N ASP A 209 11.50 33.99 36.08
CA ASP A 209 10.32 34.12 36.93
C ASP A 209 9.38 35.23 36.40
N PRO A 210 8.15 34.92 35.95
CA PRO A 210 7.19 35.95 35.57
C PRO A 210 6.77 36.85 36.75
N MET A 211 6.96 36.42 38.01
CA MET A 211 6.69 37.26 39.19
C MET A 211 7.79 38.28 39.48
N LYS A 212 8.98 38.16 38.85
CA LYS A 212 10.07 39.15 38.94
C LYS A 212 10.04 40.18 37.81
N ARG A 213 8.96 40.24 37.02
CA ARG A 213 8.77 41.23 35.94
C ARG A 213 8.74 42.70 36.41
N GLY A 214 8.71 42.97 37.72
CA GLY A 214 8.50 44.32 38.26
C GLY A 214 9.72 45.07 38.81
N THR A 215 10.88 44.45 39.05
CA THR A 215 11.96 45.10 39.84
C THR A 215 13.31 45.22 39.17
N PHE A 216 13.48 44.69 37.96
CA PHE A 216 14.62 45.05 37.11
C PHE A 216 14.05 45.42 35.74
N VAL A 217 13.89 46.72 35.50
CA VAL A 217 13.89 47.26 34.14
C VAL A 217 15.13 46.66 33.49
N LYS A 218 14.95 45.85 32.45
CA LYS A 218 16.07 45.47 31.58
C LYS A 218 16.60 46.80 31.03
N SER A 219 17.64 47.36 31.65
CA SER A 219 18.52 48.30 30.95
C SER A 219 18.87 47.62 29.63
N ASN A 220 18.84 48.33 28.52
CA ASN A 220 19.20 47.85 27.18
C ASN A 220 20.58 47.18 27.18
N MET A 221 20.67 45.94 27.66
CA MET A 221 21.90 45.17 27.77
C MET A 221 22.44 44.84 26.38
N THR A 222 21.61 44.90 25.34
CA THR A 222 22.08 44.80 23.95
C THR A 222 23.13 45.85 23.60
N MET A 223 23.00 47.08 24.12
CA MET A 223 23.99 48.13 23.85
C MET A 223 25.25 47.97 24.70
N GLY A 224 25.09 47.67 26.00
CA GLY A 224 26.23 47.43 26.90
C GLY A 224 27.03 46.17 26.57
N GLN A 225 26.37 45.08 26.18
CA GLN A 225 27.02 43.83 25.77
C GLN A 225 27.67 43.98 24.40
N ALA A 226 27.05 44.69 23.45
CA ALA A 226 27.69 44.98 22.16
C ALA A 226 28.93 45.87 22.31
N ILE A 227 28.90 46.84 23.23
CA ILE A 227 30.06 47.68 23.56
C ILE A 227 31.14 46.84 24.27
N LEU A 228 30.77 46.00 25.23
CA LEU A 228 31.71 45.14 25.95
C LEU A 228 32.34 44.08 25.03
N ASP A 229 31.53 43.44 24.19
CA ASP A 229 31.99 42.47 23.19
C ASP A 229 32.84 43.16 22.12
N GLY A 230 32.48 44.39 21.72
CA GLY A 230 33.28 45.24 20.83
C GLY A 230 34.63 45.61 21.45
N ALA A 231 34.67 45.98 22.73
CA ALA A 231 35.89 46.30 23.46
C ALA A 231 36.76 45.06 23.70
N MET A 232 36.17 43.94 24.11
CA MET A 232 36.86 42.65 24.25
C MET A 232 37.41 42.16 22.91
N TYR A 233 36.68 42.40 21.82
CA TYR A 233 37.11 42.09 20.47
C TYR A 233 38.28 42.96 20.02
N GLN A 234 38.23 44.28 20.25
CA GLN A 234 39.35 45.18 19.99
C GLN A 234 40.59 44.80 20.79
N MET A 235 40.44 44.47 22.09
CA MET A 235 41.55 44.00 22.92
C MET A 235 42.14 42.68 22.42
N ARG A 236 41.29 41.74 21.99
CA ARG A 236 41.76 40.44 21.48
C ARG A 236 42.44 40.60 20.11
N ALA A 237 41.91 41.43 19.23
CA ALA A 237 42.53 41.77 17.94
C ALA A 237 43.92 42.41 18.15
N TYR A 238 44.05 43.30 19.14
CA TYR A 238 45.32 43.89 19.54
C TYR A 238 46.31 42.85 20.09
N ALA A 239 45.83 41.89 20.88
CA ALA A 239 46.66 40.86 21.50
C ALA A 239 47.08 39.73 20.54
N THR A 240 46.27 39.40 19.53
CA THR A 240 46.53 38.24 18.65
C THR A 240 46.96 38.62 17.22
N GLY A 241 47.01 39.90 16.86
CA GLY A 241 47.46 40.36 15.53
C GLY A 241 46.56 39.96 14.37
N HIS A 242 45.31 39.56 14.64
CA HIS A 242 44.32 39.18 13.63
C HIS A 242 43.10 40.09 13.76
N PRO A 243 42.99 41.14 12.92
CA PRO A 243 41.94 42.16 13.02
C PRO A 243 40.59 41.72 12.45
N GLU A 244 40.49 40.52 11.86
CA GLU A 244 39.24 40.02 11.30
C GLU A 244 38.53 39.06 12.25
N PRO A 245 37.19 39.17 12.39
CA PRO A 245 36.43 38.22 13.19
C PRO A 245 36.60 36.85 12.52
N SER A 246 37.12 35.86 13.24
CA SER A 246 37.46 34.52 12.73
C SER A 246 36.22 33.65 12.38
N GLY A 247 35.17 34.26 11.87
CA GLY A 247 33.95 33.62 11.40
C GLY A 247 33.10 34.64 10.65
N ALA A 248 32.87 34.40 9.37
CA ALA A 248 31.98 35.21 8.55
C ALA A 248 30.61 35.35 9.24
N ARG A 249 30.20 36.60 9.48
CA ARG A 249 28.88 36.94 10.02
C ARG A 249 27.87 36.79 8.88
N SER A 250 27.28 35.61 8.72
CA SER A 250 26.23 35.40 7.71
C SER A 250 24.85 35.68 8.31
N THR A 251 24.06 36.48 7.59
CA THR A 251 22.63 36.65 7.80
C THR A 251 21.89 35.34 7.45
N THR A 252 20.65 35.20 7.92
CA THR A 252 19.75 34.08 7.54
C THR A 252 19.23 34.18 6.09
N ASP A 253 19.87 35.02 5.28
CA ASP A 253 19.46 35.30 3.91
C ASP A 253 19.55 34.03 3.04
N GLY A 254 18.57 33.90 2.15
CA GLY A 254 18.36 32.72 1.31
C GLY A 254 17.33 31.71 1.84
N PHE A 255 16.93 31.78 3.11
CA PHE A 255 15.82 30.98 3.66
C PHE A 255 14.51 31.77 3.70
N LEU A 256 13.38 31.11 3.42
CA LEU A 256 12.04 31.67 3.57
C LEU A 256 11.66 31.78 5.06
N LYS A 257 10.80 32.73 5.44
CA LYS A 257 10.32 32.89 6.84
C LYS A 257 9.69 31.60 7.41
N THR A 258 9.11 30.78 6.55
CA THR A 258 8.48 29.49 6.88
C THR A 258 9.46 28.34 6.97
N ASP A 259 10.69 28.49 6.49
CA ASP A 259 11.69 27.42 6.50
C ASP A 259 12.08 27.09 7.94
N ARG A 260 12.13 25.79 8.23
CA ARG A 260 12.54 25.29 9.55
C ARG A 260 14.01 24.91 9.51
N ILE A 261 14.83 25.62 10.28
CA ILE A 261 16.26 25.33 10.43
C ILE A 261 16.55 24.75 11.82
N ALA A 262 17.50 23.83 11.87
CA ALA A 262 17.99 23.28 13.13
C ALA A 262 18.95 24.30 13.76
N VAL A 263 18.59 24.83 14.92
CA VAL A 263 19.42 25.76 15.70
C VAL A 263 19.74 25.17 17.06
N ASN A 264 20.96 25.40 17.53
CA ASN A 264 21.27 25.17 18.94
C ASN A 264 20.62 26.26 19.78
N VAL A 265 19.81 25.88 20.75
CA VAL A 265 19.19 26.77 21.73
C VAL A 265 19.67 26.37 23.11
N THR A 266 20.19 27.33 23.86
CA THR A 266 20.48 27.17 25.28
C THR A 266 19.21 27.37 26.08
N GLU A 267 18.64 26.26 26.53
CA GLU A 267 17.47 26.26 27.43
C GLU A 267 17.93 26.02 28.87
N ILE A 268 17.18 26.56 29.84
CA ILE A 268 17.37 26.25 31.25
C ILE A 268 17.04 24.77 31.47
N ASP A 269 17.96 24.00 32.08
CA ASP A 269 17.80 22.55 32.29
C ASP A 269 16.92 22.23 33.52
N ARG A 270 15.79 22.93 33.61
CA ARG A 270 14.80 22.83 34.69
C ARG A 270 13.96 21.56 34.58
N VAL A 271 13.46 21.28 33.37
CA VAL A 271 12.70 20.06 33.08
C VAL A 271 13.69 19.00 32.60
N ARG A 272 13.98 18.04 33.48
CA ARG A 272 14.97 17.00 33.20
C ARG A 272 14.31 15.69 32.84
N LEU A 273 14.92 14.99 31.88
CA LEU A 273 14.56 13.62 31.54
C LEU A 273 15.21 12.67 32.55
N ILE A 274 14.42 12.21 33.52
CA ILE A 274 14.86 11.25 34.53
C ILE A 274 14.93 9.86 33.90
N LYS A 275 16.05 9.16 34.14
CA LYS A 275 16.31 7.81 33.62
C LYS A 275 16.46 6.85 34.79
N LYS A 276 15.64 5.80 34.81
CA LYS A 276 15.77 4.77 35.85
C LYS A 276 15.90 3.39 35.24
N LYS A 277 16.97 2.68 35.63
CA LYS A 277 17.22 1.29 35.27
C LYS A 277 16.67 0.34 36.32
N ILE A 278 16.01 -0.72 35.87
CA ILE A 278 15.42 -1.75 36.74
C ILE A 278 15.42 -3.08 36.00
N ALA A 279 15.87 -4.13 36.69
CA ALA A 279 15.73 -5.50 36.21
C ALA A 279 14.56 -6.22 36.89
N PHE A 280 13.81 -6.99 36.10
CA PHE A 280 12.74 -7.88 36.55
C PHE A 280 12.95 -9.26 35.96
N SER A 281 12.47 -10.31 36.64
CA SER A 281 12.40 -11.63 36.01
C SER A 281 11.28 -11.65 34.96
N ALA A 282 11.45 -12.40 33.87
CA ALA A 282 10.39 -12.54 32.86
C ALA A 282 9.10 -13.16 33.47
N LYS A 283 9.26 -14.03 34.49
CA LYS A 283 8.16 -14.62 35.26
C LYS A 283 7.37 -13.55 36.05
N GLU A 284 8.04 -12.55 36.60
CA GLU A 284 7.41 -11.44 37.33
C GLU A 284 6.53 -10.57 36.45
N ILE A 285 6.93 -10.30 35.20
CA ILE A 285 6.10 -9.53 34.27
C ILE A 285 4.89 -10.36 33.82
N GLY A 286 5.09 -11.67 33.63
CA GLY A 286 4.06 -12.60 33.19
C GLY A 286 3.74 -12.48 31.71
N MET A 287 2.70 -13.18 31.26
CA MET A 287 2.27 -13.22 29.85
C MET A 287 1.42 -12.03 29.41
N SER A 288 1.17 -11.04 30.28
CA SER A 288 0.18 -9.98 30.03
C SER A 288 0.52 -9.05 28.85
N GLY A 289 1.70 -9.18 28.24
CA GLY A 289 2.14 -8.37 27.08
C GLY A 289 2.33 -6.88 27.39
N ARG A 290 1.86 -6.41 28.55
CA ARG A 290 1.88 -5.04 29.04
C ARG A 290 1.97 -5.01 30.57
N PHE A 291 2.49 -3.91 31.10
CA PHE A 291 2.51 -3.59 32.53
C PHE A 291 2.47 -2.07 32.73
N TYR A 292 2.28 -1.62 33.95
CA TYR A 292 2.14 -0.21 34.31
C TYR A 292 3.28 0.23 35.24
N ILE A 293 3.70 1.47 35.10
CA ILE A 293 4.56 2.17 36.06
C ILE A 293 3.79 3.33 36.63
N SER A 294 3.50 3.27 37.92
CA SER A 294 2.91 4.37 38.67
C SER A 294 4.00 5.13 39.44
N LEU A 295 4.12 6.42 39.16
CA LEU A 295 5.02 7.36 39.83
C LEU A 295 4.18 8.24 40.76
N ASP A 296 4.26 7.98 42.06
CA ASP A 296 3.58 8.76 43.11
C ASP A 296 4.58 9.79 43.68
N LEU A 297 4.37 11.07 43.41
CA LEU A 297 5.17 12.17 43.97
C LEU A 297 4.75 12.43 45.42
N ILE A 298 5.67 12.28 46.37
CA ILE A 298 5.39 12.38 47.80
C ILE A 298 5.93 13.69 48.37
N ASP A 299 5.06 14.42 49.07
CA ASP A 299 5.47 15.50 49.97
C ASP A 299 5.98 14.89 51.27
N LEU A 300 7.29 14.97 51.52
CA LEU A 300 7.93 14.30 52.65
C LEU A 300 7.43 14.80 54.01
N LYS A 301 7.05 16.09 54.09
CA LYS A 301 6.57 16.69 55.34
C LYS A 301 5.16 16.23 55.67
N LYS A 302 4.28 16.26 54.66
CA LYS A 302 2.86 15.91 54.83
C LYS A 302 2.60 14.40 54.71
N LYS A 303 3.54 13.64 54.15
CA LYS A 303 3.38 12.23 53.74
C LYS A 303 2.17 12.01 52.80
N VAL A 304 1.81 13.02 52.00
CA VAL A 304 0.69 12.98 51.05
C VAL A 304 1.22 12.86 49.62
N ILE A 305 0.52 12.07 48.78
CA ILE A 305 0.78 11.99 47.34
C ILE A 305 0.23 13.25 46.69
N ARG A 306 1.10 14.12 46.17
CA ARG A 306 0.68 15.35 45.46
C ARG A 306 0.30 15.09 44.02
N GLN A 307 1.03 14.22 43.35
CA GLN A 307 0.82 13.92 41.94
C GLN A 307 1.02 12.42 41.69
N ASN A 308 0.18 11.84 40.85
CA ASN A 308 0.34 10.48 40.35
C ASN A 308 0.47 10.52 38.82
N LEU A 309 1.49 9.84 38.29
CA LEU A 309 1.68 9.64 36.86
C LEU A 309 1.72 8.13 36.59
N THR A 310 0.79 7.61 35.81
CA THR A 310 0.78 6.21 35.38
C THR A 310 1.20 6.14 33.91
N ILE A 311 2.16 5.26 33.62
CA ILE A 311 2.68 5.02 32.28
C ILE A 311 2.40 3.55 31.92
N LEU A 312 1.69 3.34 30.82
CA LEU A 312 1.49 2.01 30.24
C LEU A 312 2.72 1.62 29.42
N ILE A 313 3.30 0.47 29.74
CA ILE A 313 4.46 -0.09 29.03
C ILE A 313 4.00 -1.30 28.23
N ASN A 314 4.18 -1.25 26.91
CA ASN A 314 3.96 -2.41 26.04
C ASN A 314 5.20 -3.32 26.06
N HIS A 315 5.17 -4.33 26.93
CA HIS A 315 6.25 -5.30 27.10
C HIS A 315 6.55 -6.06 25.81
N SER A 316 5.50 -6.53 25.14
CA SER A 316 5.62 -7.34 23.91
C SER A 316 6.33 -6.56 22.81
N GLN A 317 5.95 -5.29 22.61
CA GLN A 317 6.58 -4.39 21.66
C GLN A 317 8.03 -4.06 22.03
N ASN A 318 8.31 -3.78 23.31
CA ASN A 318 9.69 -3.52 23.74
C ASN A 318 10.62 -4.74 23.55
N VAL A 319 10.11 -5.95 23.75
CA VAL A 319 10.85 -7.20 23.48
C VAL A 319 11.09 -7.38 21.98
N GLU A 320 10.09 -7.08 21.14
CA GLU A 320 10.25 -7.02 19.69
C GLU A 320 11.33 -6.00 19.31
N ASP A 321 11.22 -4.77 19.81
CA ASP A 321 12.14 -3.65 19.55
C ASP A 321 13.58 -3.98 19.94
N TYR A 322 13.78 -4.71 21.05
CA TYR A 322 15.09 -5.17 21.50
C TYR A 322 15.71 -6.22 20.56
N TYR A 323 14.89 -7.15 20.06
CA TYR A 323 15.32 -8.22 19.15
C TYR A 323 15.23 -7.86 17.67
N VAL A 324 15.06 -6.57 17.35
CA VAL A 324 15.16 -6.10 15.97
C VAL A 324 16.54 -6.43 15.39
N PRO A 325 16.61 -6.97 14.17
CA PRO A 325 17.86 -7.18 13.45
C PRO A 325 18.57 -5.86 13.12
N ARG A 326 19.91 -5.85 13.15
CA ARG A 326 20.78 -4.73 12.71
C ARG A 326 20.99 -4.69 11.20
N SER A 327 20.77 -5.82 10.54
CA SER A 327 20.75 -5.95 9.09
C SER A 327 19.70 -6.97 8.67
N ILE A 328 19.36 -6.96 7.40
CA ILE A 328 18.41 -7.90 6.80
C ILE A 328 19.16 -9.09 6.20
N VAL A 329 18.44 -10.18 5.96
CA VAL A 329 18.96 -11.29 5.15
C VAL A 329 19.23 -10.79 3.72
N LYS A 330 20.40 -11.12 3.16
CA LYS A 330 20.70 -10.86 1.76
C LYS A 330 20.48 -12.13 0.94
N LEU A 331 19.70 -12.01 -0.11
CA LEU A 331 19.48 -13.05 -1.12
C LEU A 331 20.29 -12.71 -2.37
N LYS A 332 21.20 -13.59 -2.74
CA LYS A 332 21.86 -13.59 -4.04
C LYS A 332 21.37 -14.80 -4.81
N ALA A 333 20.78 -14.63 -5.98
CA ALA A 333 20.39 -15.74 -6.83
C ALA A 333 21.15 -15.66 -8.14
N SER A 334 21.69 -16.79 -8.57
CA SER A 334 22.33 -16.99 -9.87
C SER A 334 21.70 -18.18 -10.59
N SER A 335 21.71 -18.14 -11.90
CA SER A 335 21.40 -19.31 -12.74
C SER A 335 22.70 -20.04 -13.05
N SER A 336 22.76 -21.34 -12.74
CA SER A 336 23.85 -22.19 -13.24
C SER A 336 23.48 -22.69 -14.63
N PHE A 337 24.22 -22.23 -15.65
CA PHE A 337 24.08 -22.72 -17.03
C PHE A 337 25.02 -23.90 -17.33
N ALA A 338 26.04 -24.13 -16.48
CA ALA A 338 27.09 -25.11 -16.71
C ALA A 338 26.67 -26.56 -16.41
N SER A 339 25.53 -26.79 -15.74
CA SER A 339 25.02 -28.13 -15.43
C SER A 339 23.85 -28.50 -16.35
N PRO A 340 23.75 -29.76 -16.83
CA PRO A 340 22.58 -30.25 -17.57
C PRO A 340 21.30 -30.17 -16.74
N ALA A 341 21.42 -30.24 -15.42
CA ALA A 341 20.37 -29.77 -14.53
C ALA A 341 20.49 -28.24 -14.45
N ARG A 342 19.79 -27.52 -15.31
CA ARG A 342 19.59 -26.09 -15.08
C ARG A 342 18.91 -25.97 -13.71
N TYR A 343 19.48 -25.20 -12.78
CA TYR A 343 18.83 -24.89 -11.49
C TYR A 343 19.09 -23.42 -11.13
N LEU A 344 18.17 -22.85 -10.35
CA LEU A 344 18.43 -21.61 -9.65
C LEU A 344 19.29 -21.93 -8.43
N LYS A 345 20.43 -21.26 -8.26
CA LYS A 345 21.18 -21.28 -7.01
C LYS A 345 20.90 -19.98 -6.27
N GLY A 346 20.13 -20.05 -5.18
CA GLY A 346 20.04 -18.96 -4.21
C GLY A 346 21.08 -19.15 -3.11
N THR A 347 21.79 -18.09 -2.72
CA THR A 347 22.64 -17.99 -1.55
C THR A 347 22.02 -16.98 -0.58
N LEU A 348 21.81 -17.40 0.66
CA LEU A 348 21.27 -16.57 1.73
C LEU A 348 22.38 -16.19 2.72
N GLU A 349 22.58 -14.90 2.96
CA GLU A 349 23.54 -14.40 3.94
C GLU A 349 22.81 -13.85 5.17
N LYS A 350 23.10 -14.42 6.34
CA LYS A 350 22.62 -13.97 7.65
C LYS A 350 23.77 -13.31 8.41
N GLU A 351 23.71 -11.99 8.58
CA GLU A 351 24.72 -11.22 9.30
C GLU A 351 24.37 -10.99 10.79
N ASP A 352 23.09 -11.01 11.17
CA ASP A 352 22.65 -10.74 12.54
C ASP A 352 22.08 -11.99 13.25
N LYS A 353 22.54 -12.22 14.48
CA LYS A 353 22.06 -13.27 15.39
C LYS A 353 20.58 -13.16 15.78
N ASN A 354 20.00 -11.97 15.69
CA ASN A 354 18.60 -11.70 15.99
C ASN A 354 17.66 -12.20 14.88
N ILE A 355 18.19 -12.63 13.74
CA ILE A 355 17.42 -13.25 12.65
C ILE A 355 17.25 -14.74 12.95
N SER A 356 16.00 -15.19 13.09
CA SER A 356 15.69 -16.60 13.38
C SER A 356 15.25 -17.38 12.13
N ARG A 357 14.51 -16.73 11.22
CA ARG A 357 14.01 -17.35 9.99
C ARG A 357 14.12 -16.38 8.81
N VAL A 358 13.97 -16.89 7.61
CA VAL A 358 13.79 -16.13 6.38
C VAL A 358 12.58 -16.67 5.63
N LYS A 359 11.75 -15.77 5.12
CA LYS A 359 10.66 -16.11 4.21
C LYS A 359 11.03 -15.63 2.81
N ILE A 360 10.91 -16.50 1.81
CA ILE A 360 11.21 -16.16 0.43
C ILE A 360 9.92 -16.16 -0.36
N PHE A 361 9.72 -15.05 -1.06
CA PHE A 361 8.62 -14.85 -1.98
C PHE A 361 9.15 -14.83 -3.40
N ARG A 362 8.41 -15.41 -4.34
CA ARG A 362 8.77 -15.46 -5.75
C ARG A 362 7.62 -14.95 -6.60
N ARG A 363 7.92 -14.04 -7.50
CA ARG A 363 7.04 -13.59 -8.58
C ARG A 363 7.63 -14.09 -9.90
N THR A 364 6.82 -14.79 -10.68
CA THR A 364 7.20 -15.24 -12.03
C THR A 364 6.47 -14.36 -13.03
N LEU A 365 7.23 -13.64 -13.85
CA LEU A 365 6.71 -12.92 -15.01
C LEU A 365 6.93 -13.81 -16.24
N TYR A 366 5.94 -13.84 -17.10
CA TYR A 366 6.02 -14.46 -18.41
C TYR A 366 6.17 -13.35 -19.45
N GLU A 367 7.00 -13.54 -20.48
CA GLU A 367 7.17 -12.60 -21.59
C GLU A 367 5.84 -12.09 -22.17
N PRO A 368 4.87 -12.96 -22.53
CA PRO A 368 3.56 -12.55 -23.03
C PRO A 368 2.58 -12.13 -21.92
N GLY A 369 2.89 -12.43 -20.65
CA GLY A 369 1.93 -12.36 -19.56
C GLY A 369 1.67 -10.95 -19.04
N SER A 370 0.45 -10.71 -18.55
CA SER A 370 0.12 -9.49 -17.82
C SER A 370 0.89 -9.42 -16.50
N MET A 371 1.56 -8.29 -16.23
CA MET A 371 2.20 -8.06 -14.91
C MET A 371 1.18 -8.10 -13.77
N TYR A 372 -0.07 -7.70 -14.03
CA TYR A 372 -1.16 -7.57 -13.04
C TYR A 372 -1.57 -8.89 -12.39
N GLY A 373 -1.35 -10.04 -13.04
CA GLY A 373 -1.70 -11.36 -12.48
C GLY A 373 -0.56 -12.04 -11.71
N SER A 374 0.68 -11.55 -11.87
CA SER A 374 1.86 -12.15 -11.26
C SER A 374 2.06 -11.62 -9.84
N LYS A 375 1.63 -12.40 -8.85
CA LYS A 375 1.81 -12.06 -7.43
C LYS A 375 3.11 -12.67 -6.89
N HIS A 376 3.60 -12.09 -5.82
CA HIS A 376 4.66 -12.69 -5.03
C HIS A 376 4.08 -13.80 -4.16
N MET A 377 4.41 -15.05 -4.47
CA MET A 377 3.97 -16.22 -3.70
C MET A 377 5.07 -16.65 -2.73
N GLN A 378 4.73 -16.94 -1.47
CA GLN A 378 5.70 -17.48 -0.52
C GLN A 378 6.10 -18.89 -0.97
N ILE A 379 7.37 -19.10 -1.33
CA ILE A 379 7.90 -20.39 -1.80
C ILE A 379 8.72 -21.12 -0.74
N LEU A 380 9.23 -20.40 0.26
CA LEU A 380 10.07 -20.97 1.30
C LEU A 380 9.89 -20.22 2.61
N ASP A 381 9.89 -20.97 3.71
CA ASP A 381 10.06 -20.45 5.05
C ASP A 381 11.14 -21.29 5.75
N HIS A 382 12.33 -20.72 5.87
CA HIS A 382 13.51 -21.43 6.36
C HIS A 382 13.93 -20.92 7.74
N LYS A 383 14.06 -21.83 8.71
CA LYS A 383 14.57 -21.54 10.06
C LYS A 383 16.08 -21.74 10.13
N PHE A 384 16.80 -20.71 10.52
CA PHE A 384 18.24 -20.80 10.76
C PHE A 384 18.51 -21.56 12.06
N SER A 385 19.57 -22.38 12.08
CA SER A 385 20.05 -23.00 13.31
C SER A 385 20.71 -21.96 14.23
N ASP A 386 20.40 -22.01 15.53
CA ASP A 386 20.96 -21.09 16.53
C ASP A 386 22.48 -21.28 16.74
N ARG A 387 23.05 -22.43 16.32
CA ARG A 387 24.46 -22.79 16.57
C ARG A 387 25.47 -22.16 15.60
N ILE A 388 25.03 -21.63 14.45
CA ILE A 388 25.93 -21.16 13.38
C ILE A 388 25.78 -19.64 13.22
N VAL A 389 26.61 -18.87 13.93
CA VAL A 389 26.54 -17.40 13.94
C VAL A 389 27.56 -16.75 12.98
N LYS A 390 28.51 -17.51 12.42
CA LYS A 390 29.68 -16.92 11.74
C LYS A 390 30.09 -17.49 10.39
N HIS A 391 29.37 -18.46 9.82
CA HIS A 391 29.68 -18.90 8.46
C HIS A 391 28.52 -18.54 7.55
N GLN A 392 28.85 -17.83 6.46
CA GLN A 392 28.08 -17.74 5.23
C GLN A 392 27.77 -19.17 4.78
N LYS A 393 26.79 -19.81 5.39
CA LYS A 393 26.32 -21.09 4.90
C LYS A 393 25.51 -20.74 3.67
N GLU A 394 26.12 -20.91 2.50
CA GLU A 394 25.41 -20.87 1.24
C GLU A 394 24.31 -21.94 1.28
N LEU A 395 23.11 -21.54 1.71
CA LEU A 395 21.96 -22.42 1.60
C LEU A 395 21.56 -22.43 0.14
N THR A 396 22.10 -23.38 -0.63
CA THR A 396 21.73 -23.57 -2.03
C THR A 396 20.27 -23.96 -2.12
N LEU A 397 19.44 -23.05 -2.61
CA LEU A 397 18.02 -23.30 -2.84
C LEU A 397 17.85 -24.06 -4.16
N HIS A 398 17.78 -25.39 -4.11
CA HIS A 398 17.39 -26.19 -5.27
C HIS A 398 15.89 -26.00 -5.55
N LEU A 399 15.57 -25.03 -6.41
CA LEU A 399 14.23 -24.92 -6.99
C LEU A 399 14.05 -26.04 -8.02
N LYS A 400 12.93 -26.77 -7.93
CA LYS A 400 12.67 -28.00 -8.68
C LYS A 400 12.97 -27.86 -10.18
N LYS A 401 13.51 -28.94 -10.78
CA LYS A 401 13.95 -29.05 -12.18
C LYS A 401 12.87 -28.69 -13.21
N THR A 402 11.58 -28.86 -12.87
CA THR A 402 10.42 -28.58 -13.71
C THR A 402 10.21 -27.09 -14.02
N ASP A 403 10.90 -26.19 -13.32
CA ASP A 403 10.67 -24.74 -13.45
C ASP A 403 11.45 -24.09 -14.63
N ILE A 404 12.28 -24.82 -15.39
CA ILE A 404 13.32 -24.21 -16.27
C ILE A 404 13.15 -24.51 -17.77
N GLU A 405 12.01 -25.09 -18.16
CA GLU A 405 11.81 -25.52 -19.54
C GLU A 405 11.40 -24.41 -20.52
N SER A 406 10.81 -23.29 -20.05
CA SER A 406 10.41 -22.20 -20.97
C SER A 406 11.42 -21.06 -20.97
N THR A 407 11.99 -20.76 -22.14
CA THR A 407 12.58 -19.45 -22.43
C THR A 407 11.49 -18.38 -22.30
N GLY A 408 11.84 -17.20 -21.76
CA GLY A 408 10.88 -16.10 -21.60
C GLY A 408 10.15 -16.02 -20.27
N GLN A 409 10.79 -16.48 -19.19
CA GLN A 409 10.35 -16.19 -17.82
C GLN A 409 11.38 -15.35 -17.07
N LEU A 410 10.89 -14.34 -16.35
CA LEU A 410 11.66 -13.58 -15.36
C LEU A 410 11.19 -13.97 -13.97
N LYS A 411 12.09 -14.45 -13.13
CA LYS A 411 11.77 -14.78 -11.74
C LYS A 411 12.39 -13.74 -10.82
N ILE A 412 11.54 -13.07 -10.07
CA ILE A 412 11.91 -12.08 -9.06
C ILE A 412 11.71 -12.74 -7.70
N SER A 413 12.78 -12.90 -6.94
CA SER A 413 12.73 -13.46 -5.59
C SER A 413 13.01 -12.37 -4.55
N ARG A 414 12.22 -12.30 -3.49
CA ARG A 414 12.40 -11.40 -2.34
C ARG A 414 12.57 -12.22 -1.08
N ALA A 415 13.60 -11.92 -0.29
CA ALA A 415 13.79 -12.53 1.03
C ALA A 415 13.41 -11.53 2.12
N LEU A 416 12.50 -11.96 3.01
CA LEU A 416 12.07 -11.23 4.19
C LEU A 416 12.74 -11.79 5.44
N THR A 417 13.11 -10.88 6.32
CA THR A 417 13.77 -11.20 7.57
C THR A 417 12.74 -11.46 8.67
N VAL A 418 12.84 -12.61 9.33
CA VAL A 418 12.02 -12.92 10.52
C VAL A 418 12.91 -12.84 11.75
N GLY A 419 12.57 -11.92 12.66
CA GLY A 419 13.29 -11.72 13.92
C GLY A 419 13.14 -12.89 14.89
N ARG A 420 13.87 -12.84 16.00
CA ARG A 420 13.84 -13.87 17.05
C ARG A 420 12.48 -14.00 17.73
N THR A 421 11.67 -12.95 17.72
CA THR A 421 10.29 -12.94 18.26
C THR A 421 9.26 -13.52 17.29
N GLY A 422 9.66 -13.90 16.06
CA GLY A 422 8.73 -14.30 15.00
C GLY A 422 8.14 -13.13 14.21
N ALA A 423 8.38 -11.88 14.64
CA ALA A 423 7.99 -10.70 13.86
C ALA A 423 8.71 -10.70 12.50
N VAL A 424 7.95 -10.46 11.44
CA VAL A 424 8.48 -10.36 10.09
C VAL A 424 8.66 -8.89 9.75
N TYR A 425 9.86 -8.55 9.28
CA TYR A 425 10.20 -7.22 8.82
C TYR A 425 10.12 -7.21 7.30
N GLY A 426 9.29 -6.30 6.78
CA GLY A 426 9.01 -6.19 5.36
C GLY A 426 10.17 -5.62 4.55
N ASN A 427 11.25 -5.13 5.19
CA ASN A 427 12.51 -4.88 4.50
C ASN A 427 12.94 -6.15 3.76
N PHE A 428 13.17 -6.04 2.46
CA PHE A 428 13.51 -7.18 1.63
C PHE A 428 14.81 -6.96 0.85
N SER A 429 15.55 -8.03 0.65
CA SER A 429 16.56 -8.10 -0.41
C SER A 429 15.93 -8.79 -1.62
N SER A 430 16.05 -8.18 -2.80
CA SER A 430 15.60 -8.80 -4.04
C SER A 430 16.77 -9.41 -4.81
N SER A 431 16.52 -10.55 -5.44
CA SER A 431 17.35 -11.07 -6.51
C SER A 431 16.49 -11.38 -7.71
N VAL A 432 16.93 -10.95 -8.88
CA VAL A 432 16.25 -11.19 -10.16
C VAL A 432 17.07 -12.19 -10.94
N VAL A 433 16.43 -13.24 -11.43
CA VAL A 433 17.06 -14.19 -12.34
C VAL A 433 16.19 -14.33 -13.58
N ALA A 434 16.78 -14.01 -14.72
CA ALA A 434 16.18 -14.21 -16.03
C ALA A 434 16.64 -15.55 -16.60
N HIS A 435 15.71 -16.36 -17.09
CA HIS A 435 16.03 -17.58 -17.84
C HIS A 435 16.11 -17.24 -19.33
N GLY A 436 17.23 -16.66 -19.75
CA GLY A 436 17.44 -16.14 -21.10
C GLY A 436 17.16 -14.63 -21.23
N PRO A 437 17.20 -14.06 -22.45
CA PRO A 437 16.86 -12.66 -22.68
C PRO A 437 15.36 -12.47 -22.45
N PHE A 438 14.97 -12.03 -21.25
CA PHE A 438 13.59 -11.64 -20.98
C PHE A 438 13.34 -10.27 -21.63
N ILE A 439 12.46 -10.25 -22.63
CA ILE A 439 12.02 -9.00 -23.26
C ILE A 439 10.53 -8.88 -22.99
N SER A 440 10.13 -7.89 -22.21
CA SER A 440 8.70 -7.59 -22.10
C SER A 440 8.24 -6.99 -23.43
N TYR A 441 7.44 -7.73 -24.20
CA TYR A 441 6.80 -7.24 -25.42
C TYR A 441 5.29 -7.36 -25.26
N ARG A 442 4.71 -6.39 -24.55
CA ARG A 442 3.25 -6.27 -24.52
C ARG A 442 2.80 -5.37 -25.65
N SER A 443 1.77 -5.81 -26.33
CA SER A 443 0.92 -4.91 -27.07
C SER A 443 -0.42 -5.56 -27.30
N ASN A 444 -1.45 -4.73 -27.19
CA ASN A 444 -2.81 -5.13 -27.50
C ASN A 444 -3.27 -4.35 -28.72
N PHE A 445 -4.39 -4.78 -29.27
CA PHE A 445 -5.08 -4.08 -30.33
C PHE A 445 -6.55 -4.49 -30.29
N TYR A 446 -7.39 -3.65 -30.86
CA TYR A 446 -8.80 -3.91 -31.04
C TYR A 446 -9.17 -3.71 -32.52
N THR A 447 -10.22 -4.39 -32.95
CA THR A 447 -10.73 -4.36 -34.33
C THR A 447 -12.15 -3.80 -34.33
N ARG A 448 -12.57 -3.05 -35.35
CA ARG A 448 -13.94 -2.55 -35.54
C ARG A 448 -14.31 -2.64 -37.02
N SER A 449 -15.53 -3.07 -37.34
CA SER A 449 -16.01 -3.01 -38.72
C SER A 449 -16.27 -1.56 -39.13
N THR A 450 -15.97 -1.24 -40.37
CA THR A 450 -16.25 0.04 -41.03
C THR A 450 -16.84 -0.27 -42.40
N ASP A 451 -17.45 0.73 -43.05
CA ASP A 451 -17.97 0.61 -44.42
C ASP A 451 -16.90 0.21 -45.45
N ARG A 452 -15.63 0.55 -45.19
CA ARG A 452 -14.49 0.28 -46.07
C ARG A 452 -13.66 -0.95 -45.67
N GLY A 453 -14.00 -1.63 -44.58
CA GLY A 453 -13.26 -2.81 -44.11
C GLY A 453 -13.12 -2.88 -42.58
N VAL A 454 -12.02 -3.45 -42.08
CA VAL A 454 -11.78 -3.61 -40.64
C VAL A 454 -10.73 -2.61 -40.13
N ARG A 455 -11.13 -1.70 -39.23
CA ARG A 455 -10.22 -0.80 -38.54
C ARG A 455 -9.56 -1.52 -37.36
N ILE A 456 -8.24 -1.50 -37.32
CA ILE A 456 -7.41 -2.12 -36.28
C ILE A 456 -6.67 -1.00 -35.55
N LYS A 457 -6.93 -0.80 -34.25
CA LYS A 457 -6.23 0.22 -33.44
C LYS A 457 -5.39 -0.49 -32.38
N SER A 458 -4.09 -0.21 -32.34
CA SER A 458 -3.24 -0.76 -31.29
C SER A 458 -3.40 0.04 -30.00
N THR A 459 -3.22 -0.66 -28.88
CA THR A 459 -3.24 -0.09 -27.54
C THR A 459 -2.06 -0.66 -26.75
N TYR A 460 -1.42 0.19 -25.95
CA TYR A 460 -0.30 -0.18 -25.06
C TYR A 460 0.87 -0.91 -25.76
N VAL A 461 1.47 -0.28 -26.77
CA VAL A 461 2.72 -0.78 -27.36
C VAL A 461 3.88 -0.55 -26.39
N CYS A 462 4.57 -1.62 -25.97
CA CYS A 462 5.68 -1.53 -25.03
C CYS A 462 6.86 -0.68 -25.57
N PRO A 463 7.53 0.16 -24.74
CA PRO A 463 8.69 0.97 -25.16
C PRO A 463 9.91 0.20 -25.71
N GLY A 464 9.94 -1.13 -25.53
CA GLY A 464 10.95 -2.02 -26.10
C GLY A 464 10.73 -2.38 -27.57
N VAL A 465 9.55 -2.08 -28.10
CA VAL A 465 9.18 -2.27 -29.52
C VAL A 465 9.76 -1.10 -30.32
N VAL A 466 10.48 -1.39 -31.40
CA VAL A 466 10.92 -0.37 -32.38
C VAL A 466 9.90 -0.18 -33.48
N GLY A 467 9.12 -1.23 -33.78
CA GLY A 467 8.23 -1.27 -34.91
C GLY A 467 7.20 -2.37 -34.77
N PHE A 468 6.08 -2.27 -35.47
CA PHE A 468 5.14 -3.38 -35.60
C PHE A 468 4.38 -3.32 -36.93
N HIS A 469 3.77 -4.44 -37.33
CA HIS A 469 2.74 -4.48 -38.36
C HIS A 469 1.62 -5.45 -37.98
N PHE A 470 0.42 -5.23 -38.53
CA PHE A 470 -0.69 -6.15 -38.38
C PHE A 470 -0.59 -7.31 -39.37
N MET A 471 -1.07 -8.46 -38.94
CA MET A 471 -1.13 -9.71 -39.67
C MET A 471 -2.55 -10.26 -39.57
N LYS A 472 -3.07 -10.81 -40.65
CA LYS A 472 -4.41 -11.41 -40.69
C LYS A 472 -4.38 -12.79 -41.33
N ARG A 473 -5.37 -13.63 -41.03
CA ARG A 473 -5.71 -14.82 -41.82
C ARG A 473 -7.22 -14.98 -41.86
N ASP A 474 -7.73 -15.45 -42.98
CA ASP A 474 -9.15 -15.71 -43.16
C ASP A 474 -9.51 -17.10 -42.62
N LEU A 475 -10.31 -17.13 -41.55
CA LEU A 475 -10.76 -18.39 -40.94
C LEU A 475 -11.91 -19.02 -41.74
N THR A 476 -12.72 -18.22 -42.44
CA THR A 476 -13.82 -18.70 -43.29
C THR A 476 -13.28 -19.53 -44.44
N THR A 477 -12.21 -19.08 -45.10
CA THR A 477 -11.54 -19.85 -46.16
C THR A 477 -10.49 -20.83 -45.63
N LYS A 478 -10.40 -21.02 -44.30
CA LYS A 478 -9.48 -21.94 -43.62
C LYS A 478 -7.99 -21.67 -43.93
N GLU A 479 -7.60 -20.39 -44.08
CA GLU A 479 -6.20 -20.03 -44.30
C GLU A 479 -5.33 -20.40 -43.08
N LYS A 480 -4.25 -21.13 -43.33
CA LYS A 480 -3.34 -21.56 -42.25
C LYS A 480 -2.31 -20.49 -41.88
N LYS A 481 -1.83 -19.73 -42.87
CA LYS A 481 -0.72 -18.77 -42.71
C LYS A 481 -1.25 -17.35 -42.57
N PHE A 482 -0.66 -16.60 -41.65
CA PHE A 482 -0.91 -15.17 -41.53
C PHE A 482 -0.27 -14.41 -42.70
N LYS A 483 -1.04 -13.53 -43.33
CA LYS A 483 -0.62 -12.55 -44.34
C LYS A 483 -0.48 -11.17 -43.69
N LYS A 484 0.43 -10.33 -44.20
CA LYS A 484 0.58 -8.95 -43.74
C LYS A 484 -0.63 -8.14 -44.19
N VAL A 485 -1.19 -7.32 -43.29
CA VAL A 485 -2.20 -6.33 -43.69
C VAL A 485 -1.50 -5.28 -44.55
N ILE A 486 -1.91 -5.17 -45.82
CA ILE A 486 -1.31 -4.24 -46.78
C ILE A 486 -2.05 -2.91 -46.68
N PHE A 487 -1.31 -1.85 -46.36
CA PHE A 487 -1.81 -0.47 -46.39
C PHE A 487 -1.48 0.13 -47.75
N LYS A 488 -2.50 0.57 -48.50
CA LYS A 488 -2.27 1.34 -49.72
C LYS A 488 -1.73 2.72 -49.31
N SER A 489 -0.46 3.01 -49.64
CA SER A 489 0.15 4.32 -49.35
C SER A 489 -0.45 5.39 -50.24
N GLY A 490 -0.83 6.54 -49.67
CA GLY A 490 -1.29 7.72 -50.43
C GLY A 490 -2.77 8.08 -50.28
N GLU A 491 -3.55 7.33 -49.49
CA GLU A 491 -4.94 7.70 -49.24
C GLU A 491 -5.04 8.54 -47.96
N ASN A 492 -5.53 9.77 -48.12
CA ASN A 492 -5.82 10.69 -47.03
C ASN A 492 -6.62 9.97 -45.93
N ILE A 493 -6.04 9.89 -44.73
CA ILE A 493 -6.78 9.58 -43.51
C ILE A 493 -7.85 10.66 -43.43
N ASP A 494 -9.11 10.25 -43.33
CA ASP A 494 -10.23 11.19 -43.27
C ASP A 494 -10.10 12.04 -42.00
N ILE A 495 -9.65 13.29 -42.18
CA ILE A 495 -9.31 14.23 -41.11
C ILE A 495 -10.58 14.72 -40.38
N ASN A 496 -11.76 14.40 -40.92
CA ASN A 496 -13.06 14.78 -40.39
C ASN A 496 -13.62 13.78 -39.36
N GLU A 497 -12.95 12.66 -39.10
CA GLU A 497 -13.30 11.87 -37.91
C GLU A 497 -12.81 12.63 -36.66
N PRO A 498 -13.71 12.98 -35.71
CA PRO A 498 -13.40 13.85 -34.56
C PRO A 498 -12.39 13.26 -33.55
N GLU A 499 -11.81 12.09 -33.82
CA GLU A 499 -10.75 11.48 -32.99
C GLU A 499 -9.31 11.74 -33.49
N PHE A 500 -9.10 12.44 -34.61
CA PHE A 500 -7.76 12.74 -35.14
C PHE A 500 -7.33 14.19 -34.88
N ASP A 501 -6.81 14.46 -33.68
CA ASP A 501 -6.03 15.68 -33.42
C ASP A 501 -4.71 15.64 -34.23
N THR A 502 -4.71 16.39 -35.34
CA THR A 502 -3.58 16.99 -36.06
C THR A 502 -2.23 16.25 -36.00
N ILE A 503 -2.01 15.32 -36.93
CA ILE A 503 -0.66 14.95 -37.39
C ILE A 503 -0.54 15.36 -38.86
N THR A 504 -0.29 16.65 -39.09
CA THR A 504 0.07 17.20 -40.40
C THR A 504 1.57 17.04 -40.61
N GLY A 505 1.99 15.99 -41.32
CA GLY A 505 3.39 15.77 -41.66
C GLY A 505 3.56 14.68 -42.73
N SER A 506 4.01 15.09 -43.91
CA SER A 506 4.17 14.31 -45.14
C SER A 506 5.34 13.31 -45.11
N GLU A 507 5.25 12.25 -44.30
CA GLU A 507 6.19 11.11 -44.36
C GLU A 507 5.45 9.76 -44.54
N THR A 508 4.86 9.57 -45.73
CA THR A 508 4.06 8.40 -46.11
C THR A 508 4.84 7.23 -46.72
N GLU A 509 5.96 6.80 -46.11
CA GLU A 509 6.67 5.59 -46.60
C GLU A 509 7.21 4.62 -45.53
N ARG A 510 6.90 4.80 -44.24
CA ARG A 510 7.34 3.82 -43.22
C ARG A 510 6.19 2.92 -42.77
N TYR A 511 6.06 1.78 -43.45
CA TYR A 511 5.19 0.63 -43.12
C TYR A 511 5.52 -0.08 -41.78
N VAL A 512 6.35 0.54 -40.97
CA VAL A 512 6.76 0.13 -39.64
C VAL A 512 6.52 1.34 -38.73
N PHE A 513 5.55 1.24 -37.83
CA PHE A 513 5.28 2.30 -36.86
C PHE A 513 6.47 2.44 -35.91
N MET A 514 7.35 3.42 -36.16
CA MET A 514 8.57 3.66 -35.40
C MET A 514 8.22 4.20 -34.01
N CYS A 515 8.34 3.37 -32.97
CA CYS A 515 8.01 3.76 -31.59
C CYS A 515 9.13 4.55 -30.87
N GLY A 516 10.14 5.04 -31.61
CA GLY A 516 11.33 5.70 -31.06
C GLY A 516 11.53 7.16 -31.43
N GLY A 517 10.66 7.75 -32.27
CA GLY A 517 10.70 9.18 -32.57
C GLY A 517 10.17 10.00 -31.38
N LYS A 518 10.65 11.23 -31.19
CA LYS A 518 10.18 12.14 -30.13
C LYS A 518 8.67 12.46 -30.18
N GLY A 519 7.96 12.05 -31.24
CA GLY A 519 6.50 12.01 -31.30
C GLY A 519 5.98 10.67 -30.77
N ASN A 520 5.45 10.67 -29.56
CA ASN A 520 4.68 9.53 -29.03
C ASN A 520 3.41 9.37 -29.87
N ILE A 521 3.43 8.53 -30.92
CA ILE A 521 2.21 8.13 -31.63
C ILE A 521 1.38 7.31 -30.64
N LYS A 522 0.42 7.97 -29.98
CA LYS A 522 -0.51 7.33 -29.05
C LYS A 522 -1.58 6.61 -29.88
N ASN A 523 -1.60 5.28 -29.80
CA ASN A 523 -2.62 4.40 -30.38
C ASN A 523 -2.71 4.42 -31.92
N PRO A 524 -1.64 4.00 -32.63
CA PRO A 524 -1.68 3.89 -34.09
C PRO A 524 -2.82 2.96 -34.55
N SER A 525 -3.62 3.46 -35.50
CA SER A 525 -4.69 2.72 -36.15
C SER A 525 -4.36 2.43 -37.61
N ALA A 526 -4.94 1.38 -38.15
CA ALA A 526 -4.80 0.99 -39.53
C ALA A 526 -6.11 0.40 -40.06
N LEU A 527 -6.42 0.60 -41.34
CA LEU A 527 -7.64 0.10 -41.97
C LEU A 527 -7.29 -1.03 -42.94
N ASP A 528 -7.79 -2.23 -42.67
CA ASP A 528 -7.68 -3.39 -43.54
C ASP A 528 -8.88 -3.43 -44.50
N ARG A 529 -8.62 -3.08 -45.77
CA ARG A 529 -9.66 -3.06 -46.81
C ARG A 529 -9.79 -4.36 -47.58
N ASP A 530 -8.81 -5.26 -47.44
CA ASP A 530 -8.81 -6.55 -48.13
C ASP A 530 -9.60 -7.58 -47.29
N VAL A 531 -10.82 -7.20 -46.94
CA VAL A 531 -11.76 -8.01 -46.16
C VAL A 531 -13.03 -8.16 -46.97
N LYS A 532 -13.64 -9.34 -46.87
CA LYS A 532 -14.90 -9.66 -47.51
C LYS A 532 -16.01 -9.59 -46.47
N ASP A 533 -17.15 -9.05 -46.88
CA ASP A 533 -18.33 -9.03 -46.04
C ASP A 533 -18.76 -10.46 -45.67
N GLY A 534 -19.20 -10.64 -44.41
CA GLY A 534 -19.56 -11.94 -43.85
C GLY A 534 -18.38 -12.86 -43.46
N HIS A 535 -17.13 -12.50 -43.76
CA HIS A 535 -15.97 -13.34 -43.43
C HIS A 535 -15.47 -13.14 -42.00
N VAL A 536 -14.85 -14.19 -41.44
CA VAL A 536 -14.25 -14.18 -40.11
C VAL A 536 -12.72 -14.17 -40.22
N TYR A 537 -12.10 -13.14 -39.66
CA TYR A 537 -10.65 -12.93 -39.72
C TYR A 537 -10.02 -13.11 -38.34
N GLU A 538 -8.85 -13.76 -38.28
CA GLU A 538 -7.98 -13.69 -37.10
C GLU A 538 -6.86 -12.68 -37.36
N TYR A 539 -6.80 -11.67 -36.52
CA TYR A 539 -5.75 -10.67 -36.50
C TYR A 539 -4.72 -10.98 -35.41
N ARG A 540 -3.45 -10.68 -35.72
CA ARG A 540 -2.32 -10.64 -34.79
C ARG A 540 -1.42 -9.47 -35.14
N MET A 541 -0.59 -9.07 -34.19
CA MET A 541 0.40 -8.05 -34.45
C MET A 541 1.80 -8.66 -34.37
N LYS A 542 2.66 -8.38 -35.35
CA LYS A 542 4.07 -8.76 -35.30
C LYS A 542 4.88 -7.56 -34.82
N LEU A 543 5.51 -7.72 -33.68
CA LEU A 543 6.33 -6.74 -32.99
C LEU A 543 7.80 -6.95 -33.37
N TYR A 544 8.50 -5.87 -33.67
CA TYR A 544 9.94 -5.81 -33.85
C TYR A 544 10.55 -5.12 -32.64
N LEU A 545 11.49 -5.77 -31.98
CA LEU A 545 12.07 -5.32 -30.73
C LEU A 545 13.42 -4.65 -30.99
N LYS A 546 13.84 -3.77 -30.08
CA LYS A 546 15.16 -3.07 -30.15
C LYS A 546 16.36 -4.01 -30.31
N GLN A 547 16.19 -5.26 -29.91
CA GLN A 547 17.24 -6.28 -29.95
C GLN A 547 17.30 -7.04 -31.29
N GLY A 548 16.51 -6.64 -32.30
CA GLY A 548 16.47 -7.28 -33.62
C GLY A 548 15.58 -8.52 -33.70
N VAL A 549 15.02 -8.97 -32.59
CA VAL A 549 14.08 -10.11 -32.54
C VAL A 549 12.66 -9.64 -32.92
N SER A 550 11.94 -10.47 -33.67
CA SER A 550 10.50 -10.27 -33.91
C SER A 550 9.65 -11.30 -33.16
N LYS A 551 8.51 -10.86 -32.62
CA LYS A 551 7.58 -11.68 -31.84
C LYS A 551 6.15 -11.36 -32.27
N PHE A 552 5.24 -12.32 -32.16
CA PHE A 552 3.81 -12.01 -32.27
C PHE A 552 3.29 -11.45 -30.95
N SER A 553 2.27 -10.59 -31.02
CA SER A 553 1.49 -10.19 -29.87
C SER A 553 0.96 -11.42 -29.15
N PRO A 554 0.92 -11.40 -27.81
CA PRO A 554 0.38 -12.51 -27.03
C PRO A 554 -1.10 -12.74 -27.34
N ASN A 555 -1.81 -11.66 -27.64
CA ASN A 555 -3.23 -11.68 -27.95
C ASN A 555 -3.47 -11.79 -29.46
N THR A 556 -4.56 -12.48 -29.77
CA THR A 556 -5.15 -12.62 -31.10
C THR A 556 -6.57 -12.10 -31.03
N ARG A 557 -7.06 -11.50 -32.12
CA ARG A 557 -8.44 -11.00 -32.20
C ARG A 557 -9.13 -11.68 -33.37
N ILE A 558 -10.19 -12.42 -33.06
CA ILE A 558 -11.11 -12.93 -34.07
C ILE A 558 -12.17 -11.84 -34.30
N HIS A 559 -12.38 -11.47 -35.55
CA HIS A 559 -13.30 -10.41 -35.96
C HIS A 559 -14.16 -10.93 -37.10
N HIS A 560 -15.48 -10.95 -36.89
CA HIS A 560 -16.44 -11.18 -37.97
C HIS A 560 -16.72 -9.84 -38.64
N HIS A 561 -16.36 -9.73 -39.92
CA HIS A 561 -16.58 -8.51 -40.67
C HIS A 561 -17.98 -8.51 -41.25
N VAL A 562 -18.77 -7.53 -40.83
CA VAL A 562 -20.07 -7.18 -41.42
C VAL A 562 -20.02 -5.69 -41.73
N VAL A 563 -20.39 -5.30 -42.94
CA VAL A 563 -20.46 -3.89 -43.34
C VAL A 563 -21.54 -3.17 -42.51
N PRO A 564 -21.21 -2.09 -41.79
CA PRO A 564 -22.19 -1.34 -41.01
C PRO A 564 -23.32 -0.79 -41.88
N MET A 565 -24.56 -1.13 -41.57
CA MET A 565 -25.75 -0.66 -42.27
C MET A 565 -26.04 0.82 -41.98
N LYS A 566 -25.50 1.38 -40.89
CA LYS A 566 -25.78 2.72 -40.37
C LYS A 566 -27.27 2.94 -40.09
N THR A 567 -27.96 1.87 -39.68
CA THR A 567 -29.40 1.86 -39.40
C THR A 567 -29.71 2.07 -37.93
N VAL A 568 -28.82 1.64 -37.03
CA VAL A 568 -29.03 1.77 -35.59
C VAL A 568 -27.90 2.61 -34.99
N THR A 569 -28.25 3.79 -34.49
CA THR A 569 -27.35 4.65 -33.72
C THR A 569 -27.56 4.38 -32.24
N VAL A 570 -26.56 3.79 -31.60
CA VAL A 570 -26.59 3.45 -30.16
C VAL A 570 -25.96 4.57 -29.35
N SER A 571 -26.61 4.95 -28.25
CA SER A 571 -26.09 5.85 -27.22
C SER A 571 -26.05 5.13 -25.87
N VAL A 572 -25.16 5.59 -24.99
CA VAL A 572 -25.02 5.03 -23.65
C VAL A 572 -25.03 6.17 -22.64
N SER A 573 -25.89 6.06 -21.64
CA SER A 573 -26.05 7.02 -20.56
C SER A 573 -25.83 6.35 -19.19
N ASN A 574 -25.83 7.15 -18.12
CA ASN A 574 -25.81 6.67 -16.72
C ASN A 574 -24.74 5.62 -16.37
N ILE A 575 -23.52 5.77 -16.89
CA ILE A 575 -22.40 4.86 -16.61
C ILE A 575 -22.03 4.96 -15.12
N ALA A 576 -22.54 4.04 -14.31
CA ALA A 576 -22.25 3.91 -12.90
C ALA A 576 -21.17 2.83 -12.66
N LYS A 577 -20.32 3.11 -11.67
CA LYS A 577 -19.18 2.26 -11.32
C LYS A 577 -19.20 2.04 -9.82
N GLU A 578 -19.28 0.79 -9.40
CA GLU A 578 -19.30 0.43 -7.99
C GLU A 578 -18.24 -0.65 -7.73
N VAL A 579 -17.33 -0.39 -6.79
CA VAL A 579 -16.37 -1.43 -6.34
C VAL A 579 -16.99 -2.16 -5.16
N VAL A 580 -17.70 -3.25 -5.44
CA VAL A 580 -18.41 -4.02 -4.41
C VAL A 580 -17.42 -4.91 -3.65
N SER A 581 -17.21 -4.59 -2.37
CA SER A 581 -16.49 -5.48 -1.46
C SER A 581 -17.47 -6.54 -0.95
N HIS A 582 -17.29 -7.80 -1.33
CA HIS A 582 -18.11 -8.91 -0.82
C HIS A 582 -17.91 -9.06 0.70
N SER A 583 -18.76 -8.39 1.49
CA SER A 583 -18.78 -8.53 2.94
C SER A 583 -19.70 -9.70 3.33
N GLY A 584 -19.12 -10.88 3.52
CA GLY A 584 -19.56 -11.81 4.56
C GLY A 584 -20.88 -12.58 4.40
N GLY A 585 -21.25 -13.04 3.20
CA GLY A 585 -22.21 -14.14 3.04
C GLY A 585 -21.49 -15.47 2.93
N THR A 586 -21.66 -16.38 3.91
CA THR A 586 -21.08 -17.73 3.91
C THR A 586 -21.71 -18.63 2.85
N VAL A 587 -21.38 -18.43 1.58
CA VAL A 587 -21.65 -19.43 0.52
C VAL A 587 -20.33 -20.11 0.18
N ARG A 588 -20.17 -21.35 0.68
CA ARG A 588 -19.04 -22.23 0.36
C ARG A 588 -19.20 -22.73 -1.08
N ILE A 589 -18.64 -22.02 -2.06
CA ILE A 589 -18.39 -22.60 -3.39
C ILE A 589 -16.91 -23.00 -3.41
N GLU A 590 -16.64 -24.31 -3.47
CA GLU A 590 -15.31 -24.92 -3.35
C GLU A 590 -14.44 -24.83 -4.63
N THR A 591 -14.58 -23.77 -5.44
CA THR A 591 -13.67 -23.57 -6.58
C THR A 591 -12.56 -22.58 -6.21
N SER A 592 -11.34 -23.10 -6.15
CA SER A 592 -10.10 -22.47 -5.65
C SER A 592 -9.56 -21.29 -6.49
N ALA A 593 -10.39 -20.46 -7.12
CA ALA A 593 -9.97 -19.34 -7.95
C ALA A 593 -10.42 -17.98 -7.38
N SER A 594 -9.51 -17.34 -6.65
CA SER A 594 -9.44 -15.90 -6.31
C SER A 594 -10.66 -15.24 -5.66
N THR A 595 -10.63 -15.12 -4.34
CA THR A 595 -11.42 -14.17 -3.51
C THR A 595 -10.95 -12.72 -3.69
N GLY A 596 -10.94 -12.24 -4.94
CA GLY A 596 -10.62 -10.86 -5.28
C GLY A 596 -11.85 -9.95 -5.15
N SER A 597 -11.62 -8.67 -4.85
CA SER A 597 -12.65 -7.64 -5.03
C SER A 597 -13.07 -7.59 -6.51
N ILE A 598 -14.38 -7.57 -6.76
CA ILE A 598 -14.93 -7.39 -8.10
C ILE A 598 -15.41 -5.94 -8.28
N ALA A 599 -15.33 -5.41 -9.49
CA ALA A 599 -16.02 -4.18 -9.86
C ALA A 599 -17.39 -4.55 -10.44
N LYS A 600 -18.37 -3.68 -10.25
CA LYS A 600 -19.69 -3.71 -10.90
C LYS A 600 -19.78 -2.48 -11.78
N ILE A 601 -20.13 -2.69 -13.04
CA ILE A 601 -20.34 -1.61 -14.02
C ILE A 601 -21.79 -1.71 -14.46
N SER A 602 -22.50 -0.60 -14.45
CA SER A 602 -23.83 -0.52 -15.06
C SER A 602 -23.95 0.71 -15.93
N PHE A 603 -24.76 0.61 -16.97
CA PHE A 603 -25.03 1.71 -17.89
C PHE A 603 -26.35 1.47 -18.60
N ASP A 604 -26.98 2.55 -19.05
CA ASP A 604 -28.25 2.47 -19.78
C ASP A 604 -27.95 2.48 -21.27
N ILE A 605 -28.55 1.52 -21.99
CA ILE A 605 -28.46 1.39 -23.43
C ILE A 605 -29.68 2.07 -24.02
N GLU A 606 -29.43 3.07 -24.87
CA GLU A 606 -30.43 3.78 -25.65
C GLU A 606 -30.06 3.66 -27.12
N TYR A 607 -31.04 3.75 -28.02
CA TYR A 607 -30.75 3.77 -29.45
C TYR A 607 -31.80 4.54 -30.23
N SER A 608 -31.42 4.93 -31.43
CA SER A 608 -32.29 5.50 -32.45
C SER A 608 -32.09 4.77 -33.76
N ILE A 609 -33.17 4.56 -34.49
CA ILE A 609 -33.10 3.98 -35.83
C ILE A 609 -32.95 5.15 -36.81
N ALA A 610 -31.85 5.19 -37.54
CA ALA A 610 -31.52 6.26 -38.48
C ALA A 610 -32.34 6.10 -39.76
N GLY A 611 -33.10 7.15 -40.11
CA GLY A 611 -33.73 7.30 -41.42
C GLY A 611 -34.63 6.15 -41.81
N ASN A 612 -35.67 5.87 -41.02
CA ASN A 612 -36.76 5.10 -41.57
C ASN A 612 -37.55 6.04 -42.49
N ASP A 613 -37.94 5.58 -43.68
CA ASP A 613 -38.92 6.30 -44.52
C ASP A 613 -40.17 6.66 -43.70
N THR A 614 -40.45 5.89 -42.63
CA THR A 614 -41.47 6.19 -41.62
C THR A 614 -41.16 7.45 -40.82
N SER A 615 -39.92 7.71 -40.40
CA SER A 615 -39.53 8.96 -39.72
C SER A 615 -39.80 10.18 -40.60
N ASP A 616 -39.42 10.09 -41.88
CA ASP A 616 -39.62 11.16 -42.85
C ASP A 616 -41.11 11.32 -43.18
N LEU A 617 -41.86 10.21 -43.27
CA LEU A 617 -43.31 10.21 -43.46
C LEU A 617 -44.03 10.78 -42.22
N LEU A 618 -43.52 10.53 -41.02
CA LEU A 618 -44.01 11.13 -39.77
C LEU A 618 -43.69 12.61 -39.67
N GLU A 619 -42.52 13.03 -40.12
CA GLU A 619 -42.19 14.45 -40.23
C GLU A 619 -43.15 15.14 -41.22
N ILE A 620 -43.41 14.54 -42.38
CA ILE A 620 -44.39 15.02 -43.36
C ILE A 620 -45.82 15.05 -42.79
N LEU A 621 -46.26 14.01 -42.07
CA LEU A 621 -47.58 13.96 -41.43
C LEU A 621 -47.72 14.99 -40.30
N SER A 622 -46.64 15.23 -39.54
CA SER A 622 -46.61 16.27 -38.51
C SER A 622 -46.66 17.66 -39.12
N GLN A 623 -45.95 17.90 -40.24
CA GLN A 623 -46.00 19.15 -40.99
C GLN A 623 -47.39 19.38 -41.64
N ALA A 624 -48.11 18.30 -41.95
CA ALA A 624 -49.48 18.35 -42.45
C ALA A 624 -50.55 18.48 -41.34
N GLY A 625 -50.16 18.46 -40.05
CA GLY A 625 -51.08 18.55 -38.91
C GLY A 625 -51.93 17.29 -38.68
N LEU A 626 -51.50 16.13 -39.20
CA LEU A 626 -52.21 14.85 -39.10
C LEU A 626 -51.55 13.88 -38.10
N SER A 627 -50.51 14.29 -37.39
CA SER A 627 -49.79 13.45 -36.41
C SER A 627 -50.72 12.86 -35.34
N ASP A 628 -51.61 13.69 -34.81
CA ASP A 628 -52.46 13.35 -33.67
C ASP A 628 -53.44 12.20 -33.98
N MET A 629 -53.70 11.91 -35.26
CA MET A 629 -54.57 10.80 -35.69
C MET A 629 -53.87 9.44 -35.68
N TYR A 630 -52.53 9.41 -35.58
CA TYR A 630 -51.75 8.18 -35.72
C TYR A 630 -50.77 7.94 -34.58
N ASP A 631 -50.64 8.85 -33.61
CA ASP A 631 -49.65 8.74 -32.53
C ASP A 631 -49.73 7.41 -31.77
N SER A 632 -50.94 6.87 -31.57
CA SER A 632 -51.14 5.57 -30.92
C SER A 632 -50.57 4.39 -31.72
N GLU A 633 -50.87 4.32 -33.01
CA GLU A 633 -50.42 3.26 -33.92
C GLU A 633 -48.92 3.36 -34.16
N ILE A 634 -48.39 4.59 -34.18
CA ILE A 634 -46.96 4.86 -34.32
C ILE A 634 -46.19 4.40 -33.08
N GLU A 635 -46.68 4.70 -31.88
CA GLU A 635 -46.05 4.21 -30.66
C GLU A 635 -46.15 2.68 -30.54
N GLU A 636 -47.27 2.06 -30.96
CA GLU A 636 -47.39 0.59 -31.01
C GLU A 636 -46.40 -0.04 -32.00
N VAL A 637 -46.24 0.54 -33.19
CA VAL A 637 -45.24 0.09 -34.17
C VAL A 637 -43.83 0.30 -33.64
N LYS A 638 -43.52 1.46 -33.03
CA LYS A 638 -42.21 1.72 -32.40
C LYS A 638 -41.93 0.72 -31.28
N ASP A 639 -42.91 0.42 -30.43
CA ASP A 639 -42.75 -0.56 -29.34
C ASP A 639 -42.57 -1.99 -29.87
N SER A 640 -43.26 -2.36 -30.95
CA SER A 640 -43.04 -3.63 -31.64
C SER A 640 -41.63 -3.71 -32.23
N LEU A 641 -41.13 -2.63 -32.85
CA LEU A 641 -39.77 -2.53 -33.38
C LEU A 641 -38.73 -2.51 -32.25
N ARG A 642 -39.08 -1.95 -31.08
CA ARG A 642 -38.21 -1.96 -29.90
C ARG A 642 -37.91 -3.36 -29.38
N SER A 643 -38.88 -4.27 -29.50
CA SER A 643 -38.69 -5.67 -29.13
C SER A 643 -37.77 -6.46 -30.08
N ILE A 644 -37.50 -5.92 -31.28
CA ILE A 644 -36.75 -6.61 -32.34
C ILE A 644 -35.25 -6.35 -32.22
N ILE A 645 -34.83 -5.22 -31.64
CA ILE A 645 -33.43 -4.86 -31.52
C ILE A 645 -32.88 -5.33 -30.18
N ALA A 646 -31.81 -6.13 -30.23
CA ALA A 646 -31.00 -6.44 -29.07
C ALA A 646 -29.54 -6.03 -29.30
N PHE A 647 -28.75 -6.06 -28.25
CA PHE A 647 -27.36 -5.63 -28.25
C PHE A 647 -26.48 -6.78 -27.78
N ASP A 648 -25.57 -7.26 -28.64
CA ASP A 648 -24.44 -8.07 -28.20
C ASP A 648 -23.46 -7.16 -27.44
N VAL A 649 -23.27 -7.45 -26.16
CA VAL A 649 -22.38 -6.70 -25.28
C VAL A 649 -21.06 -7.44 -25.13
N GLN A 650 -19.98 -6.81 -25.62
CA GLN A 650 -18.61 -7.31 -25.46
C GLN A 650 -17.80 -6.36 -24.59
N ARG A 651 -16.97 -6.92 -23.71
CA ARG A 651 -16.03 -6.17 -22.90
C ARG A 651 -14.60 -6.50 -23.26
N TYR A 652 -13.88 -5.50 -23.76
CA TYR A 652 -12.47 -5.58 -24.08
C TYR A 652 -11.63 -5.00 -22.94
N ASN A 653 -10.73 -5.81 -22.37
CA ASN A 653 -9.78 -5.34 -21.39
C ASN A 653 -8.59 -4.69 -22.09
N THR A 654 -8.47 -3.37 -22.00
CA THR A 654 -7.40 -2.64 -22.70
C THR A 654 -6.00 -3.01 -22.21
N PHE A 655 -5.87 -3.50 -20.97
CA PHE A 655 -4.62 -3.99 -20.43
C PHE A 655 -4.36 -5.43 -20.85
N THR A 656 -5.23 -6.40 -20.54
CA THR A 656 -4.94 -7.82 -20.86
C THR A 656 -5.07 -8.13 -22.34
N GLY A 657 -5.82 -7.33 -23.10
CA GLY A 657 -6.18 -7.57 -24.50
C GLY A 657 -7.22 -8.68 -24.68
N GLU A 658 -7.74 -9.23 -23.58
CA GLU A 658 -8.79 -10.25 -23.60
C GLU A 658 -10.15 -9.60 -23.87
N THR A 659 -11.01 -10.32 -24.59
CA THR A 659 -12.39 -9.92 -24.82
C THR A 659 -13.33 -10.93 -24.18
N ALA A 660 -14.18 -10.47 -23.28
CA ALA A 660 -15.27 -11.24 -22.69
C ALA A 660 -16.57 -10.92 -23.44
N TYR A 661 -17.30 -11.96 -23.83
CA TYR A 661 -18.68 -11.84 -24.25
C TYR A 661 -19.55 -11.77 -23.00
N LEU A 662 -20.40 -10.76 -22.88
CA LEU A 662 -21.24 -10.52 -21.71
C LEU A 662 -22.71 -10.86 -21.93
N GLY A 663 -23.05 -11.44 -23.08
CA GLY A 663 -24.43 -11.79 -23.42
C GLY A 663 -25.10 -10.75 -24.31
N THR A 664 -26.40 -10.99 -24.54
CA THR A 664 -27.28 -10.06 -25.25
C THR A 664 -28.11 -9.26 -24.24
N ALA A 665 -28.23 -7.97 -24.47
CA ALA A 665 -29.05 -7.06 -23.67
C ALA A 665 -30.12 -6.40 -24.53
N SER A 666 -31.28 -6.08 -23.94
CA SER A 666 -32.27 -5.18 -24.55
C SER A 666 -31.92 -3.72 -24.24
N GLU A 667 -32.72 -2.80 -24.74
CA GLU A 667 -32.75 -1.40 -24.25
C GLU A 667 -32.93 -1.37 -22.72
N GLY A 668 -32.34 -0.36 -22.07
CA GLY A 668 -32.40 -0.16 -20.62
C GLY A 668 -31.08 -0.44 -19.89
N THR A 669 -31.18 -0.64 -18.57
CA THR A 669 -29.99 -0.79 -17.71
C THR A 669 -29.33 -2.15 -17.88
N PHE A 670 -28.10 -2.13 -18.38
CA PHE A 670 -27.22 -3.29 -18.39
C PHE A 670 -26.32 -3.30 -17.15
N ILE A 671 -26.05 -4.49 -16.60
CA ILE A 671 -25.20 -4.68 -15.42
C ILE A 671 -24.13 -5.74 -15.74
N ASP A 672 -22.87 -5.38 -15.57
CA ASP A 672 -21.71 -6.26 -15.63
C ASP A 672 -21.10 -6.43 -14.23
N ASP A 673 -21.48 -7.51 -13.57
CA ASP A 673 -20.95 -7.94 -12.26
C ASP A 673 -20.30 -9.34 -12.29
N GLY A 674 -20.26 -9.98 -13.47
CA GLY A 674 -19.77 -11.35 -13.66
C GLY A 674 -20.65 -12.46 -13.07
N THR A 675 -21.81 -12.11 -12.50
CA THR A 675 -22.82 -13.07 -11.99
C THR A 675 -24.07 -13.08 -12.86
N SER A 676 -24.51 -11.90 -13.30
CA SER A 676 -25.60 -11.68 -14.25
C SER A 676 -25.18 -11.91 -15.71
N THR A 677 -23.87 -11.89 -15.97
CA THR A 677 -23.29 -12.06 -17.32
C THR A 677 -22.46 -13.34 -17.41
N PRO A 678 -22.39 -14.01 -18.57
CA PRO A 678 -21.54 -15.19 -18.79
C PRO A 678 -20.03 -14.90 -18.73
N GLY A 679 -19.61 -13.63 -18.87
CA GLY A 679 -18.21 -13.23 -18.74
C GLY A 679 -17.74 -13.10 -17.28
N PRO A 680 -16.43 -13.16 -17.01
CA PRO A 680 -15.92 -12.93 -15.66
C PRO A 680 -16.22 -11.49 -15.20
N ALA A 681 -16.29 -11.24 -13.89
CA ALA A 681 -16.48 -9.89 -13.38
C ALA A 681 -15.32 -8.95 -13.78
N PRO A 682 -15.56 -7.65 -13.98
CA PRO A 682 -14.50 -6.70 -14.24
C PRO A 682 -13.62 -6.55 -12.98
N SER A 683 -12.31 -6.50 -13.19
CA SER A 683 -11.33 -6.30 -12.14
C SER A 683 -11.23 -4.81 -11.79
N PRO A 684 -11.12 -4.45 -10.50
CA PRO A 684 -10.88 -3.07 -10.07
C PRO A 684 -9.56 -2.52 -10.62
N GLY A 685 -9.52 -1.20 -10.90
CA GLY A 685 -8.32 -0.54 -11.38
C GLY A 685 -7.91 -0.79 -12.82
N GLN A 686 -8.79 -1.38 -13.63
CA GLN A 686 -8.53 -1.71 -15.02
C GLN A 686 -9.37 -0.84 -15.95
N LYS A 687 -8.89 -0.69 -17.17
CA LYS A 687 -9.56 0.06 -18.23
C LYS A 687 -10.17 -0.92 -19.21
N TYR A 688 -11.47 -0.81 -19.37
CA TYR A 688 -12.27 -1.60 -20.27
C TYR A 688 -12.78 -0.72 -21.40
N LYS A 689 -13.03 -1.36 -22.53
CA LYS A 689 -13.77 -0.79 -23.64
C LYS A 689 -14.96 -1.69 -23.88
N TYR A 690 -16.16 -1.17 -23.71
CA TYR A 690 -17.39 -1.87 -24.00
C TYR A 690 -17.77 -1.63 -25.44
N ARG A 691 -18.28 -2.69 -26.07
CA ARG A 691 -18.79 -2.67 -27.42
C ARG A 691 -20.21 -3.19 -27.41
N LEU A 692 -21.12 -2.38 -27.94
CA LEU A 692 -22.49 -2.73 -28.19
C LEU A 692 -22.64 -2.96 -29.69
N ILE A 693 -23.06 -4.16 -30.09
CA ILE A 693 -23.33 -4.52 -31.48
C ILE A 693 -24.84 -4.76 -31.60
N PRO A 694 -25.61 -3.83 -32.20
CA PRO A 694 -27.01 -4.07 -32.47
C PRO A 694 -27.20 -5.26 -33.42
N ILE A 695 -28.07 -6.16 -32.98
CA ILE A 695 -28.51 -7.37 -33.68
C ILE A 695 -30.02 -7.28 -33.88
N LEU A 696 -30.48 -7.68 -35.06
CA LEU A 696 -31.92 -7.79 -35.36
C LEU A 696 -32.37 -9.20 -34.99
N ILE A 697 -33.26 -9.33 -34.03
CA ILE A 697 -33.82 -10.64 -33.65
C ILE A 697 -34.95 -10.97 -34.63
N SER A 698 -34.94 -12.15 -35.23
CA SER A 698 -36.06 -12.57 -36.06
C SER A 698 -37.32 -12.78 -35.19
N PRO A 699 -38.53 -12.38 -35.63
CA PRO A 699 -39.77 -12.58 -34.85
C PRO A 699 -39.97 -14.03 -34.39
N SER A 700 -39.54 -15.01 -35.19
CA SER A 700 -39.54 -16.44 -34.84
C SER A 700 -38.64 -16.79 -33.66
N GLU A 701 -37.48 -16.13 -33.52
CA GLU A 701 -36.57 -16.30 -32.39
C GLU A 701 -37.09 -15.60 -31.14
N THR A 702 -37.74 -14.44 -31.28
CA THR A 702 -38.46 -13.79 -30.18
C THR A 702 -39.57 -14.69 -29.64
N ILE A 703 -40.34 -15.32 -30.53
CA ILE A 703 -41.37 -16.31 -30.16
C ILE A 703 -40.74 -17.51 -29.45
N GLN A 704 -39.58 -18.01 -29.90
CA GLN A 704 -38.87 -19.09 -29.22
C GLN A 704 -38.37 -18.66 -27.83
N ALA A 705 -37.80 -17.47 -27.70
CA ALA A 705 -37.34 -16.92 -26.42
C ALA A 705 -38.52 -16.75 -25.44
N ILE A 706 -39.64 -16.18 -25.90
CA ILE A 706 -40.88 -16.08 -25.13
C ILE A 706 -41.38 -17.47 -24.73
N SER A 707 -41.42 -18.43 -25.66
CA SER A 707 -41.88 -19.80 -25.38
C SER A 707 -41.03 -20.49 -24.31
N SER A 708 -39.72 -20.24 -24.29
CA SER A 708 -38.79 -20.77 -23.28
C SER A 708 -38.93 -20.11 -21.91
N LEU A 709 -39.30 -18.82 -21.87
CA LEU A 709 -39.59 -18.08 -20.63
C LEU A 709 -40.95 -18.47 -20.04
N THR A 710 -41.95 -18.75 -20.88
CA THR A 710 -43.30 -19.15 -20.44
C THR A 710 -43.38 -20.61 -19.99
N ASN A 711 -42.47 -21.49 -20.43
CA ASN A 711 -42.46 -22.91 -20.08
C ASN A 711 -41.09 -23.37 -19.55
N PRO A 712 -40.64 -22.93 -18.35
CA PRO A 712 -39.34 -23.29 -17.80
C PRO A 712 -39.17 -24.79 -17.48
N THR A 713 -40.25 -25.57 -17.54
CA THR A 713 -40.27 -27.02 -17.21
C THR A 713 -40.08 -27.95 -18.42
N GLN A 714 -40.10 -27.43 -19.65
CA GLN A 714 -39.74 -28.23 -20.83
C GLN A 714 -38.28 -27.96 -21.18
N THR A 715 -37.39 -28.82 -20.67
CA THR A 715 -36.04 -28.93 -21.22
C THR A 715 -36.15 -29.16 -22.74
N PRO A 716 -35.53 -28.31 -23.58
CA PRO A 716 -35.60 -28.52 -25.02
C PRO A 716 -34.84 -29.81 -25.32
N SER A 717 -35.57 -30.86 -25.70
CA SER A 717 -35.00 -32.04 -26.34
C SER A 717 -34.53 -31.62 -27.74
N LEU A 718 -33.36 -30.98 -27.79
CA LEU A 718 -32.62 -30.74 -29.02
C LEU A 718 -32.05 -32.07 -29.54
N ILE A 719 -32.95 -32.93 -30.02
CA ILE A 719 -32.62 -33.96 -31.00
C ILE A 719 -33.25 -33.45 -32.29
N SER A 720 -32.44 -32.80 -33.11
CA SER A 720 -32.84 -32.46 -34.48
C SER A 720 -33.30 -33.74 -35.20
N PRO A 721 -34.41 -33.73 -35.97
CA PRO A 721 -34.94 -34.92 -36.66
C PRO A 721 -33.92 -35.61 -37.57
N SER A 722 -32.87 -34.91 -37.99
CA SER A 722 -31.75 -35.41 -38.78
C SER A 722 -30.81 -36.38 -38.01
N VAL A 723 -30.84 -36.38 -36.68
CA VAL A 723 -30.03 -37.30 -35.84
C VAL A 723 -30.74 -38.63 -35.63
N LEU A 724 -32.07 -38.66 -35.80
CA LEU A 724 -32.90 -39.86 -35.73
C LEU A 724 -32.89 -40.68 -37.03
N SER A 725 -32.47 -40.09 -38.15
CA SER A 725 -32.31 -40.78 -39.45
C SER A 725 -31.01 -41.59 -39.58
N ASP A 726 -30.08 -41.49 -38.62
CA ASP A 726 -28.86 -42.29 -38.60
C ASP A 726 -29.05 -43.49 -37.64
N PRO A 727 -29.11 -44.74 -38.16
CA PRO A 727 -29.33 -45.93 -37.34
C PRO A 727 -28.21 -46.19 -36.31
N SER A 728 -27.05 -45.55 -36.47
CA SER A 728 -25.92 -45.67 -35.53
C SER A 728 -26.08 -44.86 -34.24
N SER A 729 -26.89 -43.80 -34.23
CA SER A 729 -27.22 -43.01 -33.03
C SER A 729 -28.12 -43.80 -32.07
N LEU A 730 -29.08 -44.55 -32.63
CA LEU A 730 -30.05 -45.34 -31.88
C LEU A 730 -29.40 -46.51 -31.12
N THR A 731 -28.35 -47.11 -31.68
CA THR A 731 -27.61 -48.19 -31.00
C THR A 731 -26.86 -47.67 -29.78
N ARG A 732 -26.35 -46.42 -29.81
CA ARG A 732 -25.65 -45.80 -28.68
C ARG A 732 -26.59 -45.36 -27.56
N ILE A 733 -27.78 -44.89 -27.91
CA ILE A 733 -28.81 -44.51 -26.93
C ILE A 733 -29.35 -45.76 -26.21
N ARG A 734 -29.53 -46.89 -26.93
CA ARG A 734 -29.87 -48.17 -26.27
C ARG A 734 -28.76 -48.69 -25.36
N SER A 735 -27.50 -48.64 -25.77
CA SER A 735 -26.39 -49.12 -24.93
C SER A 735 -26.13 -48.27 -23.67
N THR A 736 -26.56 -46.99 -23.68
CA THR A 736 -26.42 -46.10 -22.51
C THR A 736 -27.64 -46.18 -21.60
N ALA A 737 -28.83 -46.44 -22.13
CA ALA A 737 -30.01 -46.73 -21.32
C ALA A 737 -29.89 -48.07 -20.57
N GLU A 738 -29.39 -49.14 -21.22
CA GLU A 738 -29.16 -50.44 -20.58
C GLU A 738 -28.05 -50.40 -19.49
N ALA A 739 -27.14 -49.41 -19.56
CA ALA A 739 -26.08 -49.22 -18.56
C ALA A 739 -26.55 -48.46 -17.32
N VAL A 740 -27.66 -47.72 -17.40
CA VAL A 740 -28.19 -46.91 -16.27
C VAL A 740 -29.27 -47.68 -15.50
N GLU A 741 -29.93 -48.66 -16.10
CA GLU A 741 -30.98 -49.45 -15.45
C GLU A 741 -30.46 -50.54 -14.47
N ASN A 742 -29.14 -50.75 -14.38
CA ASN A 742 -28.54 -51.77 -13.50
C ASN A 742 -27.83 -51.21 -12.25
N ILE A 743 -28.17 -49.99 -11.81
CA ILE A 743 -27.67 -49.45 -10.53
C ILE A 743 -28.86 -49.18 -9.61
N SER A 744 -29.36 -50.26 -9.02
CA SER A 744 -30.12 -50.22 -7.78
C SER A 744 -29.28 -50.85 -6.66
N ASP A 745 -29.12 -50.10 -5.58
CA ASP A 745 -28.92 -50.48 -4.17
C ASP A 745 -28.64 -51.96 -3.89
N ASP A 746 -27.45 -52.30 -3.37
CA ASP A 746 -27.28 -52.58 -1.93
C ASP A 746 -25.82 -52.94 -1.56
N GLU A 747 -25.54 -52.87 -0.25
CA GLU A 747 -24.30 -53.18 0.45
C GLU A 747 -23.64 -54.53 0.10
N SER A 748 -22.30 -54.56 -0.03
CA SER A 748 -21.44 -55.39 0.82
C SER A 748 -19.96 -55.37 0.42
N LEU A 749 -19.13 -55.24 1.45
CA LEU A 749 -17.70 -55.46 1.46
C LEU A 749 -17.34 -56.94 1.23
N ALA A 750 -16.20 -57.11 0.55
CA ALA A 750 -15.25 -58.22 0.63
C ALA A 750 -15.37 -59.38 -0.39
N ARG A 751 -14.17 -59.70 -0.92
CA ARG A 751 -13.76 -60.89 -1.69
C ARG A 751 -14.12 -60.91 -3.19
N SER A 752 -13.15 -60.46 -3.98
CA SER A 752 -12.74 -61.17 -5.19
C SER A 752 -11.36 -60.67 -5.65
N GLU A 753 -10.32 -61.15 -4.97
CA GLU A 753 -9.04 -61.37 -5.65
C GLU A 753 -9.19 -62.63 -6.51
N LYS A 754 -9.07 -62.49 -7.84
CA LYS A 754 -8.16 -63.25 -8.72
C LYS A 754 -8.71 -63.40 -10.13
N ILE A 755 -7.83 -63.01 -11.07
CA ILE A 755 -7.67 -63.55 -12.42
C ILE A 755 -8.70 -63.07 -13.44
N THR A 756 -8.30 -62.06 -14.20
CA THR A 756 -8.10 -62.25 -15.65
C THR A 756 -7.11 -61.20 -16.15
N THR A 757 -5.85 -61.62 -16.19
CA THR A 757 -4.80 -61.04 -17.03
C THR A 757 -5.21 -61.21 -18.50
N THR A 758 -5.92 -60.24 -19.04
CA THR A 758 -5.95 -60.00 -20.48
C THR A 758 -5.25 -58.68 -20.75
N VAL A 759 -4.31 -58.74 -21.68
CA VAL A 759 -3.39 -57.70 -22.11
C VAL A 759 -4.10 -56.35 -22.24
N SER A 760 -4.07 -55.53 -21.19
CA SER A 760 -4.47 -54.13 -21.30
C SER A 760 -3.34 -53.41 -22.04
N LYS A 761 -3.56 -53.19 -23.33
CA LYS A 761 -2.83 -52.16 -24.06
C LYS A 761 -3.10 -50.85 -23.33
N ASN A 762 -2.19 -50.45 -22.46
CA ASN A 762 -2.21 -49.14 -21.82
C ASN A 762 -1.94 -48.09 -22.91
N PHE A 763 -3.00 -47.68 -23.60
CA PHE A 763 -2.96 -46.49 -24.42
C PHE A 763 -2.78 -45.31 -23.48
N SER A 764 -1.71 -44.53 -23.67
CA SER A 764 -1.57 -43.27 -22.95
C SER A 764 -2.82 -42.42 -23.21
N VAL A 765 -3.28 -41.66 -22.22
CA VAL A 765 -4.42 -40.74 -22.38
C VAL A 765 -4.21 -39.78 -23.57
N SER A 766 -2.95 -39.50 -23.93
CA SER A 766 -2.54 -38.78 -25.14
C SER A 766 -2.78 -39.53 -26.45
N SER A 767 -2.69 -40.86 -26.47
CA SER A 767 -2.91 -41.71 -27.65
C SER A 767 -4.39 -41.81 -28.02
N LEU A 768 -5.30 -41.78 -27.03
CA LEU A 768 -6.75 -41.78 -27.25
C LEU A 768 -7.31 -40.43 -27.70
N LYS A 769 -6.53 -39.35 -27.61
CA LYS A 769 -6.90 -38.01 -28.10
C LYS A 769 -6.72 -37.83 -29.61
N VAL A 770 -6.00 -38.74 -30.28
CA VAL A 770 -5.75 -38.65 -31.72
C VAL A 770 -6.60 -39.73 -32.40
N GLY A 771 -7.82 -39.37 -32.80
CA GLY A 771 -8.66 -40.21 -33.66
C GLY A 771 -10.07 -40.51 -33.18
N THR A 772 -10.45 -40.14 -31.95
CA THR A 772 -11.86 -40.17 -31.55
C THR A 772 -12.57 -38.94 -32.14
N VAL A 773 -13.64 -39.18 -32.91
CA VAL A 773 -14.56 -38.12 -33.36
C VAL A 773 -15.14 -37.50 -32.10
N GLN A 774 -14.64 -36.33 -31.73
CA GLN A 774 -15.17 -35.60 -30.58
C GLN A 774 -16.66 -35.33 -30.85
N PRO A 775 -17.56 -35.58 -29.88
CA PRO A 775 -18.93 -35.15 -30.03
C PRO A 775 -18.92 -33.65 -30.31
N SER A 776 -19.76 -33.19 -31.22
CA SER A 776 -19.85 -31.80 -31.70
C SER A 776 -20.03 -30.75 -30.60
N ASN A 777 -20.22 -31.16 -29.35
CA ASN A 777 -20.41 -30.32 -28.18
C ASN A 777 -19.17 -30.20 -27.28
N ALA A 778 -18.05 -30.87 -27.58
CA ALA A 778 -16.81 -30.82 -26.79
C ALA A 778 -15.59 -30.41 -27.62
N VAL A 779 -15.60 -29.16 -28.12
CA VAL A 779 -14.42 -28.50 -28.73
C VAL A 779 -13.51 -27.97 -27.60
N PRO A 780 -12.18 -28.09 -27.70
CA PRO A 780 -11.25 -27.75 -26.63
C PRO A 780 -11.30 -26.26 -26.24
N SER A 781 -11.30 -26.03 -24.93
CA SER A 781 -11.23 -24.75 -24.21
C SER A 781 -9.89 -24.03 -24.38
N ILE A 782 -9.46 -23.78 -25.62
CA ILE A 782 -8.37 -22.85 -25.91
C ILE A 782 -8.99 -21.49 -26.24
N GLY A 783 -9.20 -20.69 -25.18
CA GLY A 783 -9.23 -19.21 -25.24
C GLY A 783 -10.29 -18.53 -26.11
N SER A 784 -11.34 -19.23 -26.54
CA SER A 784 -12.39 -18.68 -27.40
C SER A 784 -13.69 -18.46 -26.65
N SER A 785 -13.89 -17.24 -26.15
CA SER A 785 -15.22 -16.73 -25.77
C SER A 785 -16.21 -16.63 -26.94
N MET A 786 -15.84 -17.10 -28.14
CA MET A 786 -16.68 -17.08 -29.35
C MET A 786 -17.23 -18.45 -29.77
N SER A 787 -16.98 -19.55 -29.05
CA SER A 787 -17.07 -20.86 -29.70
C SER A 787 -18.47 -21.42 -30.02
N ILE A 788 -19.60 -20.95 -29.47
CA ILE A 788 -20.93 -21.48 -29.91
C ILE A 788 -22.04 -20.42 -29.94
N GLY A 789 -22.12 -19.48 -28.98
CA GLY A 789 -23.19 -18.47 -28.97
C GLY A 789 -23.11 -17.44 -30.11
N SER A 790 -21.92 -17.15 -30.63
CA SER A 790 -21.72 -16.11 -31.64
C SER A 790 -22.07 -16.51 -33.07
N SER A 791 -22.18 -17.82 -33.39
CA SER A 791 -22.36 -18.27 -34.78
C SER A 791 -23.82 -18.23 -35.27
N ILE A 792 -24.78 -18.30 -34.34
CA ILE A 792 -26.21 -18.14 -34.66
C ILE A 792 -26.57 -16.65 -34.67
N ILE A 793 -26.11 -15.90 -33.67
CA ILE A 793 -26.43 -14.48 -33.49
C ILE A 793 -25.70 -13.57 -34.49
N GLY A 794 -24.49 -13.95 -34.93
CA GLY A 794 -23.74 -13.17 -35.91
C GLY A 794 -24.41 -13.05 -37.28
N ARG A 795 -25.44 -13.85 -37.58
CA ARG A 795 -26.19 -13.79 -38.84
C ARG A 795 -27.05 -12.54 -38.99
N TYR A 796 -27.40 -11.90 -37.87
CA TYR A 796 -28.27 -10.72 -37.85
C TYR A 796 -27.58 -9.47 -37.30
N SER A 797 -26.24 -9.48 -37.26
CA SER A 797 -25.51 -8.25 -36.93
C SER A 797 -25.74 -7.22 -38.03
N THR A 798 -26.13 -6.01 -37.64
CA THR A 798 -26.27 -4.86 -38.54
C THR A 798 -24.91 -4.30 -38.98
N GLY A 799 -23.80 -4.84 -38.46
CA GLY A 799 -22.44 -4.30 -38.62
C GLY A 799 -22.18 -2.99 -37.87
N ASP A 800 -23.23 -2.31 -37.42
CA ASP A 800 -23.14 -1.13 -36.56
C ASP A 800 -22.53 -1.51 -35.22
N SER A 801 -21.80 -0.57 -34.61
CA SER A 801 -21.20 -0.79 -33.30
C SER A 801 -20.95 0.52 -32.59
N TYR A 802 -21.21 0.54 -31.29
CA TYR A 802 -20.88 1.65 -30.41
C TYR A 802 -19.88 1.19 -29.35
N ASP A 803 -18.83 1.98 -29.20
CA ASP A 803 -17.62 1.63 -28.47
C ASP A 803 -17.39 2.75 -27.43
N PHE A 804 -17.34 2.43 -26.14
CA PHE A 804 -17.08 3.43 -25.09
C PHE A 804 -16.13 2.89 -24.02
N ASP A 805 -15.32 3.79 -23.44
CA ASP A 805 -14.29 3.44 -22.47
C ASP A 805 -14.80 3.57 -21.03
N VAL A 806 -14.54 2.55 -20.22
CA VAL A 806 -14.87 2.51 -18.79
C VAL A 806 -13.61 2.17 -18.00
N SER A 807 -13.12 3.12 -17.19
CA SER A 807 -12.08 2.84 -16.20
C SER A 807 -12.72 2.47 -14.87
N THR A 808 -12.47 1.24 -14.39
CA THR A 808 -12.75 0.90 -12.99
C THR A 808 -11.72 1.59 -12.11
N GLU A 809 -12.18 2.18 -11.02
CA GLU A 809 -11.27 2.85 -10.10
C GLU A 809 -10.50 1.83 -9.27
N HIS A 810 -9.29 2.22 -8.92
CA HIS A 810 -8.48 1.50 -7.95
C HIS A 810 -9.14 1.61 -6.57
N LYS A 811 -9.20 0.51 -5.82
CA LYS A 811 -9.57 0.59 -4.41
C LYS A 811 -8.58 1.49 -3.68
N GLU A 812 -9.11 2.49 -2.98
CA GLU A 812 -8.30 3.40 -2.17
C GLU A 812 -7.70 2.60 -1.00
N ILE A 813 -6.37 2.71 -0.83
CA ILE A 813 -5.66 2.00 0.23
C ILE A 813 -5.42 2.98 1.37
N LYS A 814 -6.22 2.88 2.42
CA LYS A 814 -6.10 3.73 3.61
C LYS A 814 -5.21 3.07 4.66
N ILE A 815 -4.28 3.84 5.21
CA ILE A 815 -3.50 3.42 6.37
C ILE A 815 -4.31 3.73 7.62
N VAL A 816 -4.78 2.68 8.33
CA VAL A 816 -5.67 2.83 9.50
C VAL A 816 -4.90 3.27 10.73
N SER A 817 -3.70 2.73 10.91
CA SER A 817 -2.88 3.04 12.07
C SER A 817 -1.42 3.03 11.71
N GLY A 818 -0.69 3.95 12.34
CA GLY A 818 0.74 4.12 12.18
C GLY A 818 1.41 4.33 13.53
N GLN A 819 2.59 3.74 13.70
CA GLN A 819 3.41 3.91 14.89
C GLN A 819 4.88 3.85 14.52
N VAL A 820 5.69 4.72 15.13
CA VAL A 820 7.15 4.68 14.99
C VAL A 820 7.78 4.53 16.38
N THR A 821 8.64 3.53 16.57
CA THR A 821 9.38 3.32 17.84
C THR A 821 10.88 3.19 17.61
N TYR A 822 11.67 3.22 18.69
CA TYR A 822 13.11 2.97 18.62
C TYR A 822 13.45 1.49 18.73
N GLY A 823 14.16 0.97 17.72
CA GLY A 823 14.83 -0.33 17.86
C GLY A 823 15.98 -0.27 18.87
N GLY A 824 16.27 -1.41 19.52
CA GLY A 824 17.33 -1.53 20.51
C GLY A 824 18.72 -1.13 19.99
N HIS A 825 18.93 -1.23 18.68
CA HIS A 825 20.19 -0.84 18.03
C HIS A 825 20.21 0.61 17.50
N GLY A 826 19.10 1.34 17.59
CA GLY A 826 18.98 2.77 17.29
C GLY A 826 18.41 3.16 15.93
N GLY A 827 17.99 2.21 15.09
CA GLY A 827 17.16 2.53 13.92
C GLY A 827 15.70 2.74 14.35
N ALA A 828 14.96 3.59 13.63
CA ALA A 828 13.53 3.71 13.82
C ALA A 828 12.82 2.47 13.24
N ILE A 829 11.73 2.06 13.87
CA ILE A 829 10.87 0.97 13.38
C ILE A 829 9.50 1.56 13.09
N VAL A 830 9.17 1.59 11.81
CA VAL A 830 7.92 2.11 11.28
C VAL A 830 6.94 0.94 11.19
N ARG A 831 5.77 1.07 11.81
CA ARG A 831 4.71 0.08 11.83
C ARG A 831 3.43 0.68 11.31
N TRP A 832 2.71 -0.04 10.47
CA TRP A 832 1.40 0.40 10.01
C TRP A 832 0.48 -0.77 9.68
N ASN A 833 -0.82 -0.47 9.65
CA ASN A 833 -1.86 -1.38 9.17
C ASN A 833 -2.65 -0.71 8.06
N ILE A 834 -3.16 -1.52 7.14
CA ILE A 834 -4.02 -1.08 6.04
C ILE A 834 -5.47 -1.41 6.37
N ALA A 835 -6.39 -0.54 5.97
CA ALA A 835 -7.83 -0.77 6.07
C ALA A 835 -8.19 -1.94 5.17
N SER A 836 -8.59 -3.04 5.80
CA SER A 836 -9.03 -4.23 5.08
C SER A 836 -10.54 -4.20 4.97
N ASP A 837 -11.08 -3.36 4.08
CA ASP A 837 -12.53 -3.35 3.82
C ASP A 837 -12.97 -4.62 3.06
N SER A 838 -12.01 -5.42 2.57
CA SER A 838 -12.20 -6.76 2.00
C SER A 838 -11.21 -7.73 2.63
N ASN A 839 -11.43 -9.05 2.52
CA ASN A 839 -10.53 -10.05 3.10
C ASN A 839 -9.11 -10.08 2.47
N ASN A 840 -8.85 -9.37 1.35
CA ASN A 840 -7.55 -9.35 0.64
C ASN A 840 -7.24 -8.02 -0.10
N PRO A 841 -7.08 -6.86 0.58
CA PRO A 841 -6.68 -5.59 -0.06
C PRO A 841 -5.22 -5.56 -0.53
N VAL A 842 -4.47 -6.64 -0.26
CA VAL A 842 -3.02 -6.74 -0.49
C VAL A 842 -2.70 -7.28 -1.89
N ASP A 843 -3.70 -7.85 -2.56
CA ASP A 843 -3.50 -8.66 -3.74
C ASP A 843 -3.01 -7.88 -4.97
N ASP A 844 -3.28 -6.58 -5.04
CA ASP A 844 -2.85 -5.68 -6.12
C ASP A 844 -1.62 -4.85 -5.76
N LEU A 845 -1.10 -4.98 -4.54
CA LEU A 845 0.09 -4.27 -4.06
C LEU A 845 1.36 -5.08 -4.27
N ASP A 846 2.40 -4.44 -4.80
CA ASP A 846 3.72 -5.05 -4.91
C ASP A 846 4.58 -4.78 -3.66
N TYR A 847 4.71 -3.52 -3.29
CA TYR A 847 5.49 -3.08 -2.13
C TYR A 847 5.08 -1.66 -1.70
N PHE A 848 5.60 -1.22 -0.57
CA PHE A 848 5.50 0.14 -0.09
C PHE A 848 6.87 0.81 -0.17
N ILE A 849 6.88 2.07 -0.56
CA ILE A 849 8.03 2.96 -0.38
C ILE A 849 7.87 3.65 0.97
N VAL A 850 8.87 3.51 1.83
CA VAL A 850 8.92 4.21 3.12
C VAL A 850 9.74 5.48 2.93
N ILE A 851 9.11 6.62 3.17
CA ILE A 851 9.69 7.95 2.97
C ILE A 851 9.95 8.57 4.35
N ALA A 852 11.18 9.00 4.60
CA ALA A 852 11.58 9.76 5.77
C ALA A 852 11.71 11.25 5.41
N LYS A 853 10.87 12.10 5.99
CA LYS A 853 10.98 13.56 5.90
C LYS A 853 11.84 14.08 7.05
N LYS A 854 13.00 14.62 6.69
CA LYS A 854 14.00 15.18 7.60
C LYS A 854 14.18 16.64 7.23
N GLN A 855 14.00 17.54 8.19
CA GLN A 855 14.16 18.99 7.98
C GLN A 855 13.35 19.51 6.78
N GLY A 856 12.11 19.03 6.61
CA GLY A 856 11.25 19.43 5.49
C GLY A 856 11.49 18.69 4.17
N LYS A 857 12.69 18.13 3.93
CA LYS A 857 13.05 17.38 2.71
C LYS A 857 12.68 15.90 2.85
N LYS A 858 12.11 15.30 1.79
CA LYS A 858 11.71 13.88 1.75
C LYS A 858 12.83 13.01 1.18
N TYR A 859 13.09 11.88 1.80
CA TYR A 859 14.10 10.91 1.39
C TYR A 859 13.49 9.50 1.40
N ILE A 860 13.83 8.66 0.42
CA ILE A 860 13.43 7.25 0.44
C ILE A 860 14.28 6.54 1.50
N ALA A 861 13.64 6.07 2.58
CA ALA A 861 14.29 5.26 3.61
C ALA A 861 14.49 3.82 3.14
N GLY A 862 13.57 3.31 2.31
CA GLY A 862 13.67 2.01 1.66
C GLY A 862 12.31 1.46 1.23
N ASN A 863 12.30 0.17 0.84
CA ASN A 863 11.09 -0.52 0.38
C ASN A 863 10.64 -1.59 1.39
N CYS A 864 9.33 -1.80 1.50
CA CYS A 864 8.70 -2.79 2.36
C CYS A 864 7.78 -3.69 1.53
N HIS A 865 7.93 -5.01 1.62
CA HIS A 865 7.12 -5.95 0.87
C HIS A 865 5.65 -5.94 1.31
N ALA A 866 4.72 -6.06 0.36
CA ALA A 866 3.28 -6.01 0.63
C ALA A 866 2.63 -7.36 0.92
N GLY A 867 3.17 -8.48 0.45
CA GLY A 867 2.53 -9.83 0.46
C GLY A 867 2.39 -10.52 1.82
N MET A 868 2.16 -9.76 2.89
CA MET A 868 1.98 -10.23 4.25
C MET A 868 0.61 -9.79 4.78
N SER A 869 -0.10 -10.70 5.43
CA SER A 869 -1.28 -10.35 6.24
C SER A 869 -0.84 -9.80 7.60
N GLY A 870 -1.47 -8.71 8.04
CA GLY A 870 -1.25 -8.10 9.35
C GLY A 870 -0.37 -6.85 9.35
N PRO A 871 0.18 -6.45 10.52
CA PRO A 871 0.95 -5.22 10.65
C PRO A 871 2.26 -5.27 9.88
N TYR A 872 2.42 -4.31 8.99
CA TYR A 872 3.67 -4.07 8.26
C TYR A 872 4.70 -3.45 9.19
N ARG A 873 5.95 -3.86 9.02
CA ARG A 873 7.08 -3.40 9.83
C ARG A 873 8.25 -3.09 8.92
N PHE A 874 8.81 -1.90 9.06
CA PHE A 874 10.00 -1.47 8.34
C PHE A 874 11.03 -0.91 9.32
N ILE A 875 12.27 -1.36 9.19
CA ILE A 875 13.41 -0.86 9.96
C ILE A 875 14.16 0.14 9.10
N ASP A 876 14.30 1.37 9.59
CA ASP A 876 15.11 2.39 8.94
C ASP A 876 16.57 2.30 9.41
N PHE A 877 17.41 1.70 8.57
CA PHE A 877 18.85 1.64 8.78
C PHE A 877 19.58 2.91 8.34
N THR A 878 18.98 3.72 7.47
CA THR A 878 19.61 4.88 6.82
C THR A 878 19.75 6.07 7.76
N ASN A 879 18.81 6.23 8.69
CA ASN A 879 18.73 7.41 9.55
C ASN A 879 19.21 7.20 10.99
N LYS A 880 19.89 6.08 11.27
CA LYS A 880 20.40 5.75 12.62
C LYS A 880 21.31 6.82 13.25
N GLU A 881 22.01 7.60 12.43
CA GLU A 881 22.95 8.63 12.89
C GLU A 881 22.36 10.04 12.86
N PHE A 882 21.19 10.22 12.24
CA PHE A 882 20.53 11.51 12.16
C PHE A 882 20.09 11.97 13.56
N VAL A 883 20.26 13.26 13.84
CA VAL A 883 19.82 13.90 15.08
C VAL A 883 18.77 14.94 14.72
N GLY A 884 17.57 14.82 15.30
CA GLY A 884 16.43 15.68 15.02
C GLY A 884 15.14 14.91 14.79
N THR A 885 14.11 15.63 14.38
CA THR A 885 12.79 15.06 14.12
C THR A 885 12.73 14.43 12.72
N ILE A 886 12.26 13.20 12.64
CA ILE A 886 12.00 12.46 11.40
C ILE A 886 10.52 12.14 11.35
N GLU A 887 9.85 12.55 10.27
CA GLU A 887 8.47 12.11 9.99
C GLU A 887 8.50 11.00 8.95
N TYR A 888 7.73 9.94 9.15
CA TYR A 888 7.65 8.82 8.22
C TYR A 888 6.32 8.83 7.48
N TYR A 889 6.41 8.64 6.18
CA TYR A 889 5.30 8.50 5.26
C TYR A 889 5.42 7.17 4.51
N ILE A 890 4.29 6.62 4.09
CA ILE A 890 4.20 5.38 3.34
C ILE A 890 3.51 5.67 2.01
N LEU A 891 4.14 5.21 0.93
CA LEU A 891 3.63 5.32 -0.43
C LEU A 891 3.45 3.91 -0.99
N PRO A 892 2.21 3.40 -1.06
CA PRO A 892 1.93 2.08 -1.65
C PRO A 892 2.14 2.07 -3.16
N ILE A 893 2.68 0.96 -3.67
CA ILE A 893 2.97 0.72 -5.09
C ILE A 893 2.22 -0.51 -5.54
N ARG A 894 1.41 -0.36 -6.58
CA ARG A 894 0.65 -1.45 -7.20
C ARG A 894 1.54 -2.35 -8.08
N LEU A 895 1.05 -3.53 -8.44
CA LEU A 895 1.75 -4.52 -9.27
C LEU A 895 2.12 -4.02 -10.68
N ASP A 896 1.48 -2.96 -11.13
CA ASP A 896 1.66 -2.24 -12.39
C ASP A 896 2.62 -1.05 -12.30
N GLY A 897 3.07 -0.70 -11.08
CA GLY A 897 3.91 0.45 -10.80
C GLY A 897 3.15 1.75 -10.50
N THR A 898 1.81 1.73 -10.49
CA THR A 898 1.00 2.90 -10.14
C THR A 898 1.24 3.29 -8.69
N LEU A 899 1.51 4.58 -8.48
CA LEU A 899 1.73 5.18 -7.16
C LEU A 899 0.38 5.57 -6.55
N LEU A 900 0.15 5.19 -5.30
CA LEU A 900 -1.04 5.62 -4.54
C LEU A 900 -0.78 6.88 -3.71
N SER A 901 -1.75 7.32 -2.91
CA SER A 901 -1.58 8.47 -2.03
C SER A 901 -0.51 8.20 -0.96
N GLU A 902 0.29 9.22 -0.65
CA GLU A 902 1.28 9.18 0.41
C GLU A 902 0.61 9.49 1.76
N GLU A 903 0.79 8.61 2.75
CA GLU A 903 0.14 8.72 4.06
C GLU A 903 1.16 8.84 5.19
N LYS A 904 0.94 9.78 6.13
CA LYS A 904 1.83 9.99 7.29
C LYS A 904 1.57 8.93 8.36
N VAL A 905 2.61 8.17 8.72
CA VAL A 905 2.51 7.08 9.71
C VAL A 905 2.92 7.51 11.11
N GLY A 906 3.88 8.41 11.24
CA GLY A 906 4.28 8.92 12.55
C GLY A 906 5.57 9.73 12.54
N THR A 907 5.97 10.17 13.72
CA THR A 907 7.14 11.04 13.91
C THR A 907 8.00 10.51 15.06
N ILE A 908 9.31 10.60 14.90
CA ILE A 908 10.28 10.20 15.93
C ILE A 908 11.36 11.28 16.10
N ILE A 909 11.80 11.56 17.33
CA ILE A 909 12.82 12.60 17.62
C ILE A 909 14.15 11.94 17.98
N GLN A 910 15.02 11.79 16.99
CA GLN A 910 16.26 11.06 17.14
C GLN A 910 17.31 11.90 17.86
N ARG A 911 17.85 11.35 18.95
CA ARG A 911 18.82 12.04 19.81
C ARG A 911 20.20 11.44 19.63
N SER A 912 21.23 12.29 19.62
CA SER A 912 22.63 11.84 19.58
C SER A 912 22.92 10.86 20.72
N LYS A 913 23.45 9.69 20.38
CA LYS A 913 23.91 8.70 21.37
C LYS A 913 25.25 9.10 22.01
N LYS A 914 26.01 10.02 21.40
CA LYS A 914 27.30 10.49 21.94
C LYS A 914 27.05 11.41 23.14
N LYS A 915 26.94 10.79 24.32
CA LYS A 915 26.74 11.43 25.64
C LYS A 915 27.91 12.32 26.12
N LYS A 916 28.90 12.63 25.28
CA LYS A 916 30.10 13.38 25.67
C LYS A 916 30.42 14.47 24.63
N PHE A 917 29.64 15.54 24.63
CA PHE A 917 30.26 16.86 24.57
C PHE A 917 30.44 17.31 26.03
N ARG A 918 31.40 16.71 26.73
CA ARG A 918 31.99 17.41 27.88
C ARG A 918 32.70 18.59 27.23
N ARG A 919 32.24 19.82 27.46
CA ARG A 919 33.12 20.97 27.36
C ARG A 919 34.30 20.64 28.28
N SER A 920 35.46 20.32 27.71
CA SER A 920 36.69 20.73 28.37
C SER A 920 36.56 22.24 28.45
N LEU A 921 36.35 22.74 29.67
CA LEU A 921 36.54 24.15 29.95
C LEU A 921 37.98 24.51 29.62
#